data_AF-H0G599-F1
#
_entry.id   AF-H0G599-F1
#
_cell.length_a   1.000
_cell.length_b   1.000
_cell.length_c   1.000
_cell.angle_alpha   90.00
_cell.angle_beta   90.00
_cell.angle_gamma   90.00
#
_symmetry.space_group_name_H-M   'P 1'
#
loop_
_entity.id
_entity.type
_entity.pdbx_description
1 polymer ?
#
loop_
_entity_poly.entity_id
_entity_poly.type
_entity_poly.pdbx_seq_one_letter_code
_entity_poly.pdbx_strand_id
1 'polypeptide(L)'
;ESRIGGRWPVWVGGLALALGGYFLVQYSIEAGLLSPAVRLTLAAVFGLALGVAGEVIRRRDVPAIADRFRNAMIPGVLTAAGAVTLFGVVYAAYGIYDFIGTGAAFVLLALVSLATVGLSLLHGQALAGLGLLASLLTPLFVSSGEPRPWVLFGFLAVAWLATLAASRLRRWSVVPTLANAGLGLWGLAYVALATPFEAPPVTFALLVMIAGVALIWPGRAERTAEPSGTTQIGAASEPGAWERLFTPPYLAISISAAIVATVLALLFISPAVDAARFPVSDFVVIVVALAAAGSLRPAAIYAALLAAFGAVAGTWSLTALSGVLAYLDPSFAGSPPEIVVPGRTAMLTAMTLSALFILLGGFVLARRPAGDRQFAALWAGIAAVVPNALLAMSFVLTGSFAFDLPHGLAAFAGGIFLLGLVEWLYRRSPGAGDADVDGGLLALGSFGLFVIGLHAWTDGLVTTLAVALLGAGYSFATRLRSWPVLPWVTVAGAVVILARIAWEPTIVGPGNLGTTPVFNALLPGYGIPALLLVVLAYLLRAWPDLRVRNLLQALASLFVLLTLAILVRHAMNRGVLDSSVPTLGEQAIYTLLAIGASGIFMTLDGRSPSPVFRYGGMALGVLSMLSVLGAHLVGLNPYFSGELLGSLPFFDLLLIGYLLPAIGYFGLAWYARGRRPLPYVVALAVSGAILAFAWTTLSVRRFWQGQNVADWKGFLQGETYTYSVVWLVLGVLLLVAGSRLDAKSIRIASAVLVFVAVLKVFLVDMSNLEGFLRALSFIGLGAVLIGIGLFYQKILSGSASNAGEGARRA
;
A
#
# COMPACT_ATOMS: atom_id res chain seq x y z
N GLU A 1 12.27 33.81 -36.00
CA GLU A 1 11.94 35.23 -36.27
C GLU A 1 10.70 35.49 -37.12
N SER A 2 10.35 34.66 -38.11
CA SER A 2 9.14 34.84 -38.94
C SER A 2 7.78 34.73 -38.21
N ARG A 3 7.74 34.16 -37.00
CA ARG A 3 6.53 34.12 -36.14
C ARG A 3 6.25 35.41 -35.38
N ILE A 4 7.25 36.27 -35.17
CA ILE A 4 7.13 37.50 -34.37
C ILE A 4 6.99 38.72 -35.30
N GLY A 5 7.76 38.78 -36.40
CA GLY A 5 7.77 39.92 -37.31
C GLY A 5 6.48 40.18 -38.11
N GLY A 6 5.67 39.15 -38.38
CA GLY A 6 4.45 39.29 -39.19
C GLY A 6 3.15 39.53 -38.40
N ARG A 7 3.15 39.33 -37.07
CA ARG A 7 1.92 39.37 -36.25
C ARG A 7 1.72 40.68 -35.51
N TRP A 8 2.79 41.27 -35.00
CA TRP A 8 2.72 42.50 -34.20
C TRP A 8 2.06 43.69 -34.93
N PRO A 9 2.34 43.98 -36.23
CA PRO A 9 1.76 45.14 -36.89
C PRO A 9 0.24 45.06 -37.06
N VAL A 10 -0.31 43.85 -37.25
CA VAL A 10 -1.76 43.64 -37.41
C VAL A 10 -2.49 43.77 -36.07
N TRP A 11 -1.90 43.27 -34.98
CA TRP A 11 -2.44 43.47 -33.64
C TRP A 11 -2.36 44.92 -33.19
N VAL A 12 -1.24 45.61 -33.47
CA VAL A 12 -1.09 47.04 -33.20
C VAL A 12 -2.04 47.86 -34.07
N GLY A 13 -2.22 47.52 -35.34
CA GLY A 13 -3.18 48.16 -36.23
C GLY A 13 -4.63 47.99 -35.76
N GLY A 14 -5.01 46.78 -35.36
CA GLY A 14 -6.32 46.50 -34.76
C GLY A 14 -6.55 47.24 -33.45
N LEU A 15 -5.53 47.30 -32.58
CA LEU A 15 -5.57 48.06 -31.33
C LEU A 15 -5.66 49.57 -31.58
N ALA A 16 -4.92 50.10 -32.55
CA ALA A 16 -4.98 51.51 -32.94
C ALA A 16 -6.35 51.89 -33.50
N LEU A 17 -6.98 51.00 -34.29
CA LEU A 17 -8.32 51.21 -34.82
C LEU A 17 -9.38 51.17 -33.70
N ALA A 18 -9.22 50.27 -32.73
CA ALA A 18 -10.06 50.22 -31.53
C ALA A 18 -9.91 51.47 -30.64
N LEU A 19 -8.67 51.92 -30.40
CA LEU A 19 -8.37 53.13 -29.63
C LEU A 19 -8.84 54.41 -30.35
N GLY A 20 -8.69 54.47 -31.67
CA GLY A 20 -9.20 55.57 -32.48
C GLY A 20 -10.73 55.68 -32.40
N GLY A 21 -11.43 54.54 -32.41
CA GLY A 21 -12.87 54.49 -32.15
C GLY A 21 -13.23 54.97 -30.75
N TYR A 22 -12.49 54.53 -29.72
CA TYR A 22 -12.70 54.96 -28.33
C TYR A 22 -12.54 56.48 -28.17
N PHE A 23 -11.46 57.07 -28.68
CA PHE A 23 -11.23 58.52 -28.56
C PHE A 23 -12.25 59.35 -29.34
N LEU A 24 -12.71 58.89 -30.50
CA LEU A 24 -13.77 59.56 -31.26
C LEU A 24 -15.09 59.58 -30.45
N VAL A 25 -15.41 58.45 -29.79
CA VAL A 25 -16.57 58.36 -28.90
C VAL A 25 -16.37 59.28 -27.70
N GLN A 26 -15.22 59.24 -27.01
CA GLN A 26 -14.92 60.08 -25.86
C GLN A 26 -15.04 61.58 -26.19
N TYR A 27 -14.50 62.03 -27.31
CA TYR A 27 -14.66 63.41 -27.78
C TYR A 27 -16.14 63.79 -28.00
N SER A 28 -16.94 62.88 -28.56
CA SER A 28 -18.39 63.09 -28.70
C SER A 28 -19.13 63.11 -27.36
N ILE A 29 -18.56 62.48 -26.30
CA ILE A 29 -19.06 62.55 -24.93
C ILE A 29 -18.82 63.94 -24.34
N GLU A 30 -17.58 64.40 -24.42
CA GLU A 30 -17.13 65.68 -23.88
C GLU A 30 -17.78 66.88 -24.60
N ALA A 31 -18.05 66.75 -25.91
CA ALA A 31 -18.72 67.78 -26.70
C ALA A 31 -20.26 67.74 -26.64
N GLY A 32 -20.87 66.76 -25.98
CA GLY A 32 -22.34 66.64 -25.87
C GLY A 32 -23.09 66.34 -27.18
N LEU A 33 -22.39 65.97 -28.25
CA LEU A 33 -22.94 65.90 -29.62
C LEU A 33 -23.88 64.72 -29.87
N LEU A 34 -23.72 63.62 -29.14
CA LEU A 34 -24.50 62.39 -29.34
C LEU A 34 -25.16 61.95 -28.04
N SER A 35 -26.43 61.56 -28.07
CA SER A 35 -27.09 60.98 -26.89
C SER A 35 -26.52 59.57 -26.59
N PRO A 36 -26.56 59.10 -25.34
CA PRO A 36 -26.08 57.76 -24.98
C PRO A 36 -26.68 56.64 -25.84
N ALA A 37 -27.98 56.73 -26.18
CA ALA A 37 -28.64 55.76 -27.05
C ALA A 37 -28.05 55.72 -28.46
N VAL A 38 -27.76 56.88 -29.07
CA VAL A 38 -27.16 56.97 -30.41
C VAL A 38 -25.73 56.44 -30.43
N ARG A 39 -24.96 56.62 -29.34
CA ARG A 39 -23.60 56.08 -29.22
C ARG A 39 -23.60 54.55 -29.20
N LEU A 40 -24.51 53.96 -28.41
CA LEU A 40 -24.64 52.51 -28.31
C LEU A 40 -25.12 51.88 -29.63
N THR A 41 -26.06 52.51 -30.33
CA THR A 41 -26.53 52.00 -31.63
C THR A 41 -25.45 52.09 -32.70
N LEU A 42 -24.70 53.20 -32.79
CA LEU A 42 -23.57 53.32 -33.72
C LEU A 42 -22.46 52.32 -33.42
N ALA A 43 -22.13 52.12 -32.14
CA ALA A 43 -21.14 51.12 -31.72
C ALA A 43 -21.61 49.68 -32.03
N ALA A 44 -22.91 49.38 -31.88
CA ALA A 44 -23.48 48.08 -32.23
C ALA A 44 -23.39 47.81 -33.74
N VAL A 45 -23.77 48.81 -34.55
CA VAL A 45 -23.67 48.75 -36.01
C VAL A 45 -22.22 48.59 -36.45
N PHE A 46 -21.29 49.32 -35.83
CA PHE A 46 -19.86 49.19 -36.12
C PHE A 46 -19.33 47.79 -35.78
N GLY A 47 -19.69 47.24 -34.61
CA GLY A 47 -19.31 45.88 -34.21
C GLY A 47 -19.84 44.81 -35.18
N LEU A 48 -21.11 44.93 -35.61
CA LEU A 48 -21.69 44.06 -36.63
C LEU A 48 -21.00 44.23 -37.99
N ALA A 49 -20.69 45.46 -38.39
CA ALA A 49 -20.00 45.76 -39.65
C ALA A 49 -18.59 45.16 -39.69
N LEU A 50 -17.84 45.22 -38.59
CA LEU A 50 -16.54 44.54 -38.46
C LEU A 50 -16.67 43.02 -38.59
N GLY A 51 -17.71 42.43 -37.98
CA GLY A 51 -18.02 41.01 -38.12
C GLY A 51 -18.33 40.61 -39.57
N VAL A 52 -19.17 41.39 -40.26
CA VAL A 52 -19.52 41.18 -41.67
C VAL A 52 -18.29 41.40 -42.56
N ALA A 53 -17.47 42.42 -42.31
CA ALA A 53 -16.24 42.66 -43.06
C ALA A 53 -15.26 41.49 -42.92
N GLY A 54 -15.09 40.95 -41.71
CA GLY A 54 -14.31 39.74 -41.47
C GLY A 54 -14.79 38.56 -42.32
N GLU A 55 -16.10 38.30 -42.35
CA GLU A 55 -16.66 37.20 -43.14
C GLU A 55 -16.61 37.44 -44.66
N VAL A 56 -16.81 38.67 -45.13
CA VAL A 56 -16.72 39.03 -46.55
C VAL A 56 -15.29 38.88 -47.08
N ILE A 57 -14.29 39.33 -46.30
CA ILE A 57 -12.87 39.17 -46.66
C ILE A 57 -12.51 37.68 -46.69
N ARG A 58 -13.01 36.88 -45.74
CA ARG A 58 -12.82 35.43 -45.71
C ARG A 58 -13.43 34.72 -46.93
N ARG A 59 -14.59 35.16 -47.43
CA ARG A 59 -15.27 34.53 -48.57
C ARG A 59 -14.65 34.88 -49.94
N ARG A 60 -13.83 35.92 -50.01
CA ARG A 60 -13.24 36.44 -51.27
C ARG A 60 -11.83 35.92 -51.58
N ASP A 61 -11.41 34.80 -51.00
CA ASP A 61 -10.04 34.26 -51.14
C ASP A 61 -9.57 34.14 -52.60
N VAL A 62 -8.53 34.93 -52.95
CA VAL A 62 -7.77 34.88 -54.21
C VAL A 62 -6.51 34.01 -54.00
N PRO A 63 -6.22 33.00 -54.85
CA PRO A 63 -5.16 32.00 -54.62
C PRO A 63 -3.73 32.55 -54.50
N ALA A 64 -3.43 33.75 -55.02
CA ALA A 64 -2.06 34.22 -55.22
C ALA A 64 -1.39 34.93 -54.01
N ILE A 65 -2.15 35.30 -52.96
CA ILE A 65 -1.63 35.98 -51.75
C ILE A 65 -1.60 35.03 -50.53
N ALA A 66 -2.16 33.83 -50.69
CA ALA A 66 -2.41 32.86 -49.63
C ALA A 66 -1.14 32.22 -49.02
N ASP A 67 0.00 32.22 -49.71
CA ASP A 67 1.24 31.63 -49.18
C ASP A 67 2.03 32.54 -48.24
N ARG A 68 1.98 33.86 -48.41
CA ARG A 68 2.74 34.82 -47.58
C ARG A 68 2.01 35.33 -46.34
N PHE A 69 0.68 35.33 -46.33
CA PHE A 69 -0.14 35.95 -45.27
C PHE A 69 -1.09 34.99 -44.53
N ARG A 70 -0.97 33.67 -44.76
CA ARG A 70 -1.74 32.63 -44.05
C ARG A 70 -1.68 32.72 -42.52
N ASN A 71 -0.65 33.38 -41.97
CA ASN A 71 -0.41 33.52 -40.52
C ASN A 71 -0.96 34.82 -39.88
N ALA A 72 -1.48 35.77 -40.67
CA ALA A 72 -1.87 37.10 -40.19
C ALA A 72 -3.30 37.18 -39.63
N MET A 73 -4.14 36.15 -39.82
CA MET A 73 -5.50 36.03 -39.24
C MET A 73 -6.38 37.30 -39.37
N ILE A 74 -6.20 38.11 -40.42
CA ILE A 74 -6.88 39.41 -40.58
C ILE A 74 -8.42 39.28 -40.48
N PRO A 75 -9.09 38.30 -41.15
CA PRO A 75 -10.52 38.08 -40.96
C PRO A 75 -10.91 37.76 -39.51
N GLY A 76 -10.07 37.00 -38.80
CA GLY A 76 -10.26 36.61 -37.41
C GLY A 76 -10.09 37.76 -36.42
N VAL A 77 -9.17 38.69 -36.70
CA VAL A 77 -8.96 39.90 -35.88
C VAL A 77 -10.14 40.87 -36.03
N LEU A 78 -10.67 41.04 -37.24
CA LEU A 78 -11.87 41.87 -37.47
C LEU A 78 -13.11 41.29 -36.78
N THR A 79 -13.32 39.97 -36.84
CA THR A 79 -14.41 39.31 -36.11
C THR A 79 -14.21 39.36 -34.60
N ALA A 80 -12.98 39.21 -34.09
CA ALA A 80 -12.67 39.40 -32.68
C ALA A 80 -12.95 40.83 -32.20
N ALA A 81 -12.49 41.84 -32.96
CA ALA A 81 -12.73 43.24 -32.66
C ALA A 81 -14.24 43.55 -32.65
N GLY A 82 -14.98 43.08 -33.65
CA GLY A 82 -16.44 43.23 -33.69
C GLY A 82 -17.15 42.58 -32.49
N ALA A 83 -16.74 41.37 -32.09
CA ALA A 83 -17.28 40.71 -30.91
C ALA A 83 -17.00 41.50 -29.62
N VAL A 84 -15.77 41.96 -29.40
CA VAL A 84 -15.39 42.79 -28.24
C VAL A 84 -16.18 44.09 -28.21
N THR A 85 -16.38 44.74 -29.36
CA THR A 85 -17.23 45.94 -29.45
C THR A 85 -18.66 45.63 -29.02
N LEU A 86 -19.27 44.56 -29.52
CA LEU A 86 -20.64 44.16 -29.14
C LEU A 86 -20.76 43.83 -27.65
N PHE A 87 -19.76 43.17 -27.05
CA PHE A 87 -19.67 42.98 -25.61
C PHE A 87 -19.69 44.31 -24.85
N GLY A 88 -18.84 45.25 -25.28
CA GLY A 88 -18.76 46.58 -24.69
C GLY A 88 -20.08 47.36 -24.80
N VAL A 89 -20.80 47.24 -25.92
CA VAL A 89 -22.11 47.88 -26.09
C VAL A 89 -23.13 47.34 -25.10
N VAL A 90 -23.25 46.01 -24.97
CA VAL A 90 -24.23 45.42 -24.04
C VAL A 90 -23.89 45.77 -22.59
N TYR A 91 -22.60 45.76 -22.21
CA TYR A 91 -22.16 46.20 -20.90
C TYR A 91 -22.49 47.68 -20.64
N ALA A 92 -22.15 48.58 -21.56
CA ALA A 92 -22.41 50.00 -21.37
C ALA A 92 -23.91 50.31 -21.32
N ALA A 93 -24.71 49.63 -22.14
CA ALA A 93 -26.18 49.74 -22.10
C ALA A 93 -26.77 49.34 -20.74
N TYR A 94 -26.16 48.35 -20.08
CA TYR A 94 -26.57 47.88 -18.76
C TYR A 94 -25.91 48.68 -17.63
N GLY A 95 -24.61 48.50 -17.41
CA GLY A 95 -23.92 48.94 -16.20
C GLY A 95 -23.49 50.42 -16.18
N ILE A 96 -23.61 51.14 -17.29
CA ILE A 96 -23.27 52.58 -17.34
C ILE A 96 -24.53 53.43 -17.55
N TYR A 97 -25.42 53.01 -18.45
CA TYR A 97 -26.56 53.82 -18.87
C TYR A 97 -27.94 53.30 -18.38
N ASP A 98 -28.00 52.14 -17.71
CA ASP A 98 -29.24 51.53 -17.18
C ASP A 98 -30.40 51.40 -18.21
N PHE A 99 -30.09 51.27 -19.51
CA PHE A 99 -31.10 51.16 -20.57
C PHE A 99 -31.78 49.81 -20.64
N ILE A 100 -31.11 48.76 -20.17
CA ILE A 100 -31.61 47.38 -20.22
C ILE A 100 -31.51 46.77 -18.82
N GLY A 101 -32.49 45.94 -18.46
CA GLY A 101 -32.45 45.19 -17.20
C GLY A 101 -31.43 44.04 -17.24
N THR A 102 -31.05 43.55 -16.06
CA THR A 102 -30.08 42.47 -15.85
C THR A 102 -30.36 41.23 -16.72
N GLY A 103 -31.63 40.83 -16.85
CA GLY A 103 -32.02 39.67 -17.66
C GLY A 103 -31.74 39.85 -19.15
N ALA A 104 -32.04 41.02 -19.70
CA ALA A 104 -31.80 41.33 -21.12
C ALA A 104 -30.30 41.44 -21.43
N ALA A 105 -29.53 42.08 -20.53
CA ALA A 105 -28.07 42.17 -20.64
C ALA A 105 -27.43 40.78 -20.69
N PHE A 106 -27.85 39.87 -19.79
CA PHE A 106 -27.33 38.51 -19.73
C PHE A 106 -27.64 37.70 -21.01
N VAL A 107 -28.88 37.78 -21.52
CA VAL A 107 -29.27 37.11 -22.77
C VAL A 107 -28.48 37.64 -23.97
N LEU A 108 -28.32 38.96 -24.09
CA LEU A 108 -27.56 39.57 -25.18
C LEU A 108 -26.08 39.19 -25.13
N LEU A 109 -25.43 39.25 -23.96
CA LEU A 109 -24.04 38.82 -23.80
C LEU A 109 -23.87 37.32 -24.11
N ALA A 110 -24.84 36.49 -23.71
CA ALA A 110 -24.84 35.07 -24.04
C ALA A 110 -24.94 34.81 -25.54
N LEU A 111 -25.82 35.52 -26.25
CA LEU A 111 -25.95 35.43 -27.70
C LEU A 111 -24.65 35.87 -28.42
N VAL A 112 -24.05 36.98 -27.99
CA VAL A 112 -22.77 37.46 -28.56
C VAL A 112 -21.65 36.44 -28.31
N SER A 113 -21.56 35.85 -27.11
CA SER A 113 -20.58 34.81 -26.80
C SER A 113 -20.76 33.57 -27.68
N LEU A 114 -21.98 33.03 -27.77
CA LEU A 114 -22.29 31.84 -28.57
C LEU A 114 -22.04 32.09 -30.06
N ALA A 115 -22.39 33.28 -30.56
CA ALA A 115 -22.07 33.69 -31.93
C ALA A 115 -20.54 33.75 -32.16
N THR A 116 -19.77 34.24 -31.19
CA THR A 116 -18.30 34.28 -31.27
C THR A 116 -17.68 32.88 -31.30
N VAL A 117 -18.18 31.97 -30.46
CA VAL A 117 -17.79 30.54 -30.48
C VAL A 117 -18.19 29.90 -31.82
N GLY A 118 -19.38 30.19 -32.36
CA GLY A 118 -19.80 29.73 -33.68
C GLY A 118 -18.88 30.22 -34.81
N LEU A 119 -18.57 31.52 -34.83
CA LEU A 119 -17.65 32.13 -35.78
C LEU A 119 -16.21 31.62 -35.65
N SER A 120 -15.83 31.11 -34.47
CA SER A 120 -14.52 30.49 -34.26
C SER A 120 -14.34 29.22 -35.10
N LEU A 121 -15.42 28.51 -35.43
CA LEU A 121 -15.35 27.36 -36.35
C LEU A 121 -14.77 27.78 -37.70
N LEU A 122 -14.99 29.02 -38.14
CA LEU A 122 -14.48 29.55 -39.39
C LEU A 122 -13.07 30.14 -39.24
N HIS A 123 -12.77 30.79 -38.10
CA HIS A 123 -11.56 31.61 -37.92
C HIS A 123 -10.44 30.97 -37.06
N GLY A 124 -10.71 29.85 -36.38
CA GLY A 124 -9.72 29.08 -35.63
C GLY A 124 -9.79 29.22 -34.10
N GLN A 125 -8.91 28.48 -33.41
CA GLN A 125 -8.93 28.28 -31.95
C GLN A 125 -8.78 29.57 -31.11
N ALA A 126 -8.08 30.59 -31.62
CA ALA A 126 -7.87 31.84 -30.90
C ALA A 126 -9.18 32.61 -30.67
N LEU A 127 -10.06 32.64 -31.67
CA LEU A 127 -11.38 33.29 -31.56
C LEU A 127 -12.30 32.50 -30.62
N ALA A 128 -12.16 31.17 -30.56
CA ALA A 128 -12.88 30.33 -29.61
C ALA A 128 -12.46 30.65 -28.18
N GLY A 129 -11.15 30.83 -27.95
CA GLY A 129 -10.61 31.28 -26.67
C GLY A 129 -11.13 32.65 -26.24
N LEU A 130 -11.25 33.60 -27.18
CA LEU A 130 -11.87 34.91 -26.90
C LEU A 130 -13.35 34.81 -26.57
N GLY A 131 -14.12 34.02 -27.33
CA GLY A 131 -15.53 33.76 -27.05
C GLY A 131 -15.74 33.12 -25.68
N LEU A 132 -14.90 32.14 -25.33
CA LEU A 132 -14.85 31.51 -24.01
C LEU A 132 -14.51 32.53 -22.91
N LEU A 133 -13.42 33.29 -23.07
CA LEU A 133 -13.02 34.30 -22.10
C LEU A 133 -14.14 35.32 -21.87
N ALA A 134 -14.80 35.76 -22.95
CA ALA A 134 -15.93 36.68 -22.85
C ALA A 134 -17.15 36.02 -22.15
N SER A 135 -17.44 34.74 -22.40
CA SER A 135 -18.46 34.03 -21.61
C SER A 135 -18.09 33.94 -20.12
N LEU A 136 -16.83 33.69 -19.79
CA LEU A 136 -16.39 33.57 -18.40
C LEU A 136 -16.41 34.92 -17.68
N LEU A 137 -16.20 36.03 -18.39
CA LEU A 137 -16.24 37.38 -17.81
C LEU A 137 -17.65 37.98 -17.75
N THR A 138 -18.57 37.55 -18.63
CA THR A 138 -19.95 38.06 -18.72
C THR A 138 -20.65 38.19 -17.36
N PRO A 139 -20.60 37.18 -16.46
CA PRO A 139 -21.29 37.28 -15.18
C PRO A 139 -20.67 38.28 -14.20
N LEU A 140 -19.38 38.62 -14.33
CA LEU A 140 -18.76 39.65 -13.49
C LEU A 140 -19.31 41.04 -13.81
N PHE A 141 -19.74 41.25 -15.06
CA PHE A 141 -20.25 42.53 -15.55
C PHE A 141 -21.76 42.71 -15.34
N VAL A 142 -22.47 41.65 -14.95
CA VAL A 142 -23.91 41.65 -14.77
C VAL A 142 -24.23 41.40 -13.29
N SER A 143 -24.25 42.48 -12.48
CA SER A 143 -24.51 42.41 -11.04
C SER A 143 -26.01 42.53 -10.71
N SER A 144 -26.65 41.45 -10.28
CA SER A 144 -27.98 41.51 -9.67
C SER A 144 -27.89 41.75 -8.16
N GLY A 145 -28.83 42.51 -7.60
CA GLY A 145 -28.99 42.65 -6.15
C GLY A 145 -29.39 41.36 -5.44
N GLU A 146 -29.87 40.35 -6.19
CA GLU A 146 -30.15 38.99 -5.71
C GLU A 146 -29.30 37.97 -6.50
N PRO A 147 -28.44 37.17 -5.84
CA PRO A 147 -27.70 36.10 -6.51
C PRO A 147 -28.65 35.06 -7.11
N ARG A 148 -28.50 34.73 -8.41
CA ARG A 148 -29.26 33.66 -9.09
C ARG A 148 -28.32 32.56 -9.63
N PRO A 149 -27.85 31.62 -8.78
CA PRO A 149 -26.84 30.63 -9.14
C PRO A 149 -27.23 29.73 -10.31
N TRP A 150 -28.51 29.35 -10.42
CA TRP A 150 -29.00 28.52 -11.53
C TRP A 150 -28.84 29.17 -12.91
N VAL A 151 -29.01 30.49 -13.00
CA VAL A 151 -28.84 31.24 -14.25
C VAL A 151 -27.35 31.31 -14.61
N LEU A 152 -26.50 31.58 -13.62
CA LEU A 152 -25.04 31.60 -13.77
C LEU A 152 -24.50 30.26 -14.27
N PHE A 153 -24.72 29.18 -13.53
CA PHE A 153 -24.18 27.87 -13.85
C PHE A 153 -24.85 27.23 -15.07
N GLY A 154 -26.12 27.55 -15.34
CA GLY A 154 -26.79 27.18 -16.59
C GLY A 154 -26.13 27.81 -17.81
N PHE A 155 -25.82 29.10 -17.74
CA PHE A 155 -25.09 29.81 -18.80
C PHE A 155 -23.67 29.28 -18.99
N LEU A 156 -22.91 29.12 -17.90
CA LEU A 156 -21.55 28.58 -17.97
C LEU A 156 -21.54 27.17 -18.56
N ALA A 157 -22.51 26.32 -18.21
CA ALA A 157 -22.65 24.98 -18.78
C ALA A 157 -22.93 25.00 -20.28
N VAL A 158 -23.80 25.91 -20.77
CA VAL A 158 -24.09 26.06 -22.20
C VAL A 158 -22.87 26.59 -22.95
N ALA A 159 -22.20 27.62 -22.43
CA ALA A 159 -20.98 28.17 -23.02
C ALA A 159 -19.86 27.12 -23.08
N TRP A 160 -19.70 26.34 -22.01
CA TRP A 160 -18.77 25.22 -21.95
C TRP A 160 -19.10 24.14 -23.00
N LEU A 161 -20.37 23.75 -23.10
CA LEU A 161 -20.81 22.72 -24.06
C LEU A 161 -20.64 23.16 -25.51
N ALA A 162 -20.95 24.42 -25.83
CA ALA A 162 -20.68 25.02 -27.13
C ALA A 162 -19.17 25.01 -27.46
N THR A 163 -18.34 25.36 -26.48
CA THR A 163 -16.88 25.35 -26.62
C THR A 163 -16.34 23.93 -26.85
N LEU A 164 -16.84 22.95 -26.12
CA LEU A 164 -16.46 21.54 -26.30
C LEU A 164 -16.89 21.03 -27.68
N ALA A 165 -18.13 21.30 -28.09
CA ALA A 165 -18.65 20.89 -29.39
C ALA A 165 -17.83 21.51 -30.54
N ALA A 166 -17.51 22.80 -30.45
CA ALA A 166 -16.67 23.47 -31.44
C ALA A 166 -15.25 22.89 -31.50
N SER A 167 -14.68 22.63 -30.32
CA SER A 167 -13.36 22.01 -30.18
C SER A 167 -13.32 20.59 -30.74
N ARG A 168 -14.44 19.84 -30.66
CA ARG A 168 -14.56 18.49 -31.24
C ARG A 168 -14.53 18.51 -32.76
N LEU A 169 -15.23 19.46 -33.39
CA LEU A 169 -15.25 19.60 -34.84
C LEU A 169 -13.87 19.93 -35.42
N ARG A 170 -13.07 20.71 -34.70
CA ARG A 170 -11.74 21.19 -35.14
C ARG A 170 -10.55 20.50 -34.46
N ARG A 171 -10.80 19.51 -33.60
CA ARG A 171 -9.80 18.76 -32.78
C ARG A 171 -8.88 19.64 -31.94
N TRP A 172 -9.42 20.70 -31.34
CA TRP A 172 -8.65 21.56 -30.42
C TRP A 172 -8.56 20.94 -29.03
N SER A 173 -7.37 21.01 -28.42
CA SER A 173 -7.14 20.52 -27.05
C SER A 173 -7.05 21.65 -26.01
N VAL A 174 -6.51 22.81 -26.37
CA VAL A 174 -6.23 23.90 -25.41
C VAL A 174 -7.51 24.58 -24.93
N VAL A 175 -8.35 25.06 -25.85
CA VAL A 175 -9.59 25.80 -25.51
C VAL A 175 -10.53 25.00 -24.59
N PRO A 176 -10.83 23.70 -24.82
CA PRO A 176 -11.70 22.94 -23.91
C PRO A 176 -11.05 22.69 -22.54
N THR A 177 -9.72 22.61 -22.43
CA THR A 177 -9.04 22.54 -21.13
C THR A 177 -9.18 23.84 -20.33
N LEU A 178 -9.06 24.98 -21.02
CA LEU A 178 -9.32 26.29 -20.42
C LEU A 178 -10.79 26.44 -20.02
N ALA A 179 -11.72 25.85 -20.79
CA ALA A 179 -13.13 25.86 -20.44
C ALA A 179 -13.41 25.06 -19.16
N ASN A 180 -12.82 23.87 -19.00
CA ASN A 180 -12.90 23.10 -17.76
C ASN A 180 -12.35 23.90 -16.56
N ALA A 181 -11.17 24.50 -16.73
CA ALA A 181 -10.54 25.31 -15.69
C ALA A 181 -11.39 26.54 -15.34
N GLY A 182 -11.92 27.25 -16.33
CA GLY A 182 -12.79 28.41 -16.13
C GLY A 182 -14.08 28.07 -15.40
N LEU A 183 -14.74 26.96 -15.77
CA LEU A 183 -15.91 26.46 -15.05
C LEU A 183 -15.56 26.09 -13.60
N GLY A 184 -14.41 25.45 -13.38
CA GLY A 184 -13.91 25.10 -12.05
C GLY A 184 -13.58 26.32 -11.18
N LEU A 185 -12.92 27.34 -11.75
CA LEU A 185 -12.61 28.59 -11.05
C LEU A 185 -13.89 29.33 -10.63
N TRP A 186 -14.92 29.34 -11.47
CA TRP A 186 -16.23 29.88 -11.09
C TRP A 186 -16.91 29.06 -9.99
N GLY A 187 -16.83 27.73 -10.06
CA GLY A 187 -17.30 26.85 -8.98
C GLY A 187 -16.60 27.14 -7.66
N LEU A 188 -15.27 27.27 -7.68
CA LEU A 188 -14.46 27.58 -6.50
C LEU A 188 -14.80 28.96 -5.94
N ALA A 189 -14.88 29.98 -6.79
CA ALA A 189 -15.23 31.34 -6.40
C ALA A 189 -16.63 31.38 -5.78
N TYR A 190 -17.60 30.69 -6.38
CA TYR A 190 -18.97 30.65 -5.86
C TYR A 190 -19.02 29.97 -4.47
N VAL A 191 -18.39 28.80 -4.32
CA VAL A 191 -18.37 28.09 -3.03
C VAL A 191 -17.61 28.86 -1.94
N ALA A 192 -16.57 29.60 -2.31
CA ALA A 192 -15.79 30.39 -1.36
C ALA A 192 -16.43 31.74 -0.98
N LEU A 193 -17.20 32.36 -1.88
CA LEU A 193 -17.72 33.72 -1.70
C LEU A 193 -19.21 33.78 -1.34
N ALA A 194 -20.00 32.76 -1.69
CA ALA A 194 -21.41 32.70 -1.34
C ALA A 194 -21.59 31.92 -0.03
N THR A 195 -22.00 32.60 1.04
CA THR A 195 -22.23 31.97 2.36
C THR A 195 -23.65 32.28 2.85
N PRO A 196 -24.55 31.28 2.96
CA PRO A 196 -24.37 29.88 2.56
C PRO A 196 -24.49 29.67 1.04
N PHE A 197 -23.74 28.73 0.46
CA PHE A 197 -23.85 28.40 -0.98
C PHE A 197 -24.88 27.31 -1.28
N GLU A 198 -25.44 27.31 -2.49
CA GLU A 198 -26.28 26.22 -3.02
C GLU A 198 -25.45 25.28 -3.90
N ALA A 199 -25.27 24.02 -3.51
CA ALA A 199 -24.54 23.03 -4.32
C ALA A 199 -25.20 22.64 -5.67
N PRO A 200 -26.53 22.44 -5.78
CA PRO A 200 -27.14 21.87 -6.98
C PRO A 200 -26.87 22.59 -8.32
N PRO A 201 -26.82 23.95 -8.39
CA PRO A 201 -26.41 24.67 -9.59
C PRO A 201 -25.01 24.30 -10.08
N VAL A 202 -24.05 24.22 -9.16
CA VAL A 202 -22.66 23.84 -9.47
C VAL A 202 -22.61 22.37 -9.88
N THR A 203 -23.31 21.49 -9.16
CA THR A 203 -23.47 20.07 -9.48
C THR A 203 -23.96 19.88 -10.91
N PHE A 204 -25.01 20.62 -11.31
CA PHE A 204 -25.54 20.56 -12.68
C PHE A 204 -24.47 20.89 -13.72
N ALA A 205 -23.71 21.96 -13.52
CA ALA A 205 -22.66 22.36 -14.47
C ALA A 205 -21.55 21.30 -14.57
N LEU A 206 -21.16 20.71 -13.43
CA LEU A 206 -20.19 19.61 -13.39
C LEU A 206 -20.71 18.34 -14.06
N LEU A 207 -21.99 18.00 -13.90
CA LEU A 207 -22.60 16.86 -14.59
C LEU A 207 -22.63 17.07 -16.10
N VAL A 208 -22.95 18.28 -16.58
CA VAL A 208 -22.85 18.63 -18.00
C VAL A 208 -21.41 18.50 -18.49
N MET A 209 -20.44 18.95 -17.70
CA MET A 209 -19.02 18.82 -18.01
C MET A 209 -18.60 17.34 -18.12
N ILE A 210 -18.91 16.52 -17.13
CA ILE A 210 -18.58 15.09 -17.08
C ILE A 210 -19.25 14.36 -18.25
N ALA A 211 -20.55 14.58 -18.47
CA ALA A 211 -21.29 13.96 -19.56
C ALA A 211 -20.76 14.39 -20.94
N GLY A 212 -20.45 15.68 -21.11
CA GLY A 212 -19.87 16.20 -22.34
C GLY A 212 -18.52 15.57 -22.64
N VAL A 213 -17.60 15.53 -21.66
CA VAL A 213 -16.29 14.90 -21.82
C VAL A 213 -16.43 13.39 -22.06
N ALA A 214 -17.37 12.71 -21.42
CA ALA A 214 -17.54 11.26 -21.57
C ALA A 214 -18.20 10.82 -22.89
N LEU A 215 -19.15 11.61 -23.40
CA LEU A 215 -19.97 11.26 -24.57
C LEU A 215 -19.41 11.85 -25.87
N ILE A 216 -18.99 13.12 -25.85
CA ILE A 216 -18.56 13.87 -27.04
C ILE A 216 -17.09 13.59 -27.37
N TRP A 217 -16.30 13.25 -26.35
CA TRP A 217 -14.86 12.92 -26.44
C TRP A 217 -14.66 11.48 -25.95
N PRO A 218 -13.82 10.57 -26.53
CA PRO A 218 -12.95 10.61 -27.71
C PRO A 218 -13.50 9.78 -28.89
N GLY A 219 -13.07 10.10 -30.11
CA GLY A 219 -13.53 9.45 -31.35
C GLY A 219 -13.15 7.96 -31.44
N ARG A 220 -14.09 7.12 -31.90
CA ARG A 220 -13.88 5.68 -32.19
C ARG A 220 -12.77 5.38 -33.23
N ALA A 221 -12.25 6.38 -33.93
CA ALA A 221 -11.52 6.22 -35.20
C ALA A 221 -10.02 6.59 -35.17
N GLU A 222 -9.46 7.04 -34.04
CA GLU A 222 -8.06 7.52 -34.01
C GLU A 222 -7.02 6.46 -33.60
N ARG A 223 -7.43 5.20 -33.38
CA ARG A 223 -6.49 4.07 -33.21
C ARG A 223 -5.82 3.61 -34.52
N THR A 224 -6.26 4.09 -35.68
CA THR A 224 -5.82 3.62 -37.02
C THR A 224 -4.98 4.64 -37.80
N ALA A 225 -4.33 5.60 -37.15
CA ALA A 225 -3.18 6.24 -37.80
C ALA A 225 -1.98 5.31 -37.63
N GLU A 226 -1.88 4.29 -38.49
CA GLU A 226 -0.56 3.74 -38.81
C GLU A 226 0.36 4.92 -39.12
N PRO A 227 1.61 4.94 -38.61
CA PRO A 227 2.55 5.97 -38.98
C PRO A 227 2.77 5.86 -40.49
N SER A 228 2.10 6.72 -41.25
CA SER A 228 2.37 6.96 -42.67
C SER A 228 3.88 7.14 -42.82
N GLY A 229 4.49 6.25 -43.60
CA GLY A 229 5.92 5.98 -43.66
C GLY A 229 6.79 7.23 -43.82
N THR A 230 7.23 7.78 -42.69
CA THR A 230 8.39 8.65 -42.59
C THR A 230 9.44 7.95 -41.75
N THR A 231 10.41 7.38 -42.46
CA THR A 231 11.77 7.04 -42.04
C THR A 231 11.99 6.94 -40.52
N GLN A 232 11.90 5.71 -39.99
CA GLN A 232 12.39 5.36 -38.66
C GLN A 232 13.90 5.62 -38.57
N ILE A 233 14.27 6.77 -38.01
CA ILE A 233 15.59 6.99 -37.43
C ILE A 233 15.41 7.00 -35.92
N GLY A 234 15.88 5.93 -35.28
CA GLY A 234 15.79 5.70 -33.84
C GLY A 234 14.69 4.70 -33.49
N ALA A 235 15.08 3.49 -33.09
CA ALA A 235 14.19 2.50 -32.52
C ALA A 235 13.68 2.99 -31.15
N ALA A 236 12.71 3.91 -31.16
CA ALA A 236 11.91 4.17 -29.98
C ALA A 236 11.09 2.91 -29.72
N SER A 237 11.33 2.26 -28.57
CA SER A 237 10.54 1.13 -28.11
C SER A 237 9.05 1.48 -28.16
N GLU A 238 8.27 0.66 -28.87
CA GLU A 238 6.80 0.75 -28.88
C GLU A 238 6.29 0.87 -27.43
N PRO A 239 5.50 1.90 -27.08
CA PRO A 239 5.07 2.12 -25.71
C PRO A 239 4.27 0.94 -25.18
N GLY A 240 4.59 0.53 -23.95
CA GLY A 240 3.96 -0.62 -23.31
C GLY A 240 2.44 -0.46 -23.17
N ALA A 241 1.70 -1.56 -23.01
CA ALA A 241 0.24 -1.49 -22.90
C ALA A 241 -0.26 -0.66 -21.69
N TRP A 242 0.49 -0.65 -20.58
CA TRP A 242 0.24 0.24 -19.45
C TRP A 242 0.53 1.70 -19.77
N GLU A 243 1.63 1.99 -20.46
CA GLU A 243 1.99 3.35 -20.86
C GLU A 243 0.95 3.97 -21.79
N ARG A 244 0.45 3.18 -22.76
CA ARG A 244 -0.67 3.57 -23.64
C ARG A 244 -1.96 3.86 -22.89
N LEU A 245 -2.21 3.14 -21.79
CA LEU A 245 -3.39 3.36 -20.96
C LEU A 245 -3.30 4.69 -20.18
N PHE A 246 -2.12 5.02 -19.63
CA PHE A 246 -1.89 6.26 -18.88
C PHE A 246 -1.59 7.49 -19.74
N THR A 247 -1.35 7.32 -21.04
CA THR A 247 -1.16 8.43 -21.99
C THR A 247 -2.28 8.49 -23.04
N PRO A 248 -3.56 8.60 -22.62
CA PRO A 248 -4.67 8.63 -23.56
C PRO A 248 -4.62 9.88 -24.46
N PRO A 249 -5.15 9.80 -25.69
CA PRO A 249 -5.23 10.96 -26.56
C PRO A 249 -6.06 12.05 -25.88
N TYR A 250 -5.59 13.30 -25.99
CA TYR A 250 -6.21 14.47 -25.38
C TYR A 250 -6.32 14.43 -23.85
N LEU A 251 -5.36 13.77 -23.21
CA LEU A 251 -5.18 13.66 -21.76
C LEU A 251 -5.57 14.93 -20.99
N ALA A 252 -5.11 16.09 -21.45
CA ALA A 252 -5.34 17.37 -20.78
C ALA A 252 -6.84 17.67 -20.55
N ILE A 253 -7.73 17.32 -21.50
CA ILE A 253 -9.18 17.56 -21.36
C ILE A 253 -9.77 16.64 -20.30
N SER A 254 -9.47 15.34 -20.36
CA SER A 254 -10.01 14.37 -19.40
C SER A 254 -9.51 14.61 -17.98
N ILE A 255 -8.21 14.92 -17.82
CA ILE A 255 -7.63 15.11 -16.49
C ILE A 255 -8.10 16.43 -15.86
N SER A 256 -8.19 17.53 -16.64
CA SER A 256 -8.68 18.81 -16.12
C SER A 256 -10.14 18.73 -15.67
N ALA A 257 -11.01 18.09 -16.46
CA ALA A 257 -12.41 17.88 -16.06
C ALA A 257 -12.53 17.02 -14.80
N ALA A 258 -11.76 15.93 -14.72
CA ALA A 258 -11.78 15.05 -13.56
C ALA A 258 -11.23 15.72 -12.29
N ILE A 259 -10.17 16.54 -12.40
CA ILE A 259 -9.64 17.33 -11.28
C ILE A 259 -10.69 18.32 -10.79
N VAL A 260 -11.26 19.12 -11.70
CA VAL A 260 -12.28 20.13 -11.36
C VAL A 260 -13.49 19.50 -10.66
N ALA A 261 -14.02 18.41 -11.22
CA ALA A 261 -15.14 17.69 -10.62
C ALA A 261 -14.81 17.15 -9.22
N THR A 262 -13.64 16.53 -9.05
CA THR A 262 -13.23 15.90 -7.78
C THR A 262 -12.94 16.94 -6.70
N VAL A 263 -12.23 18.01 -7.04
CA VAL A 263 -11.92 19.09 -6.09
C VAL A 263 -13.20 19.76 -5.60
N LEU A 264 -14.13 20.11 -6.48
CA LEU A 264 -15.39 20.74 -6.08
C LEU A 264 -16.29 19.78 -5.30
N ALA A 265 -16.35 18.50 -5.68
CA ALA A 265 -17.10 17.49 -4.93
C ALA A 265 -16.55 17.33 -3.50
N LEU A 266 -15.23 17.30 -3.31
CA LEU A 266 -14.61 17.26 -1.98
C LEU A 266 -14.82 18.56 -1.21
N LEU A 267 -14.80 19.71 -1.89
CA LEU A 267 -15.05 21.00 -1.25
C LEU A 267 -16.48 21.09 -0.73
N PHE A 268 -17.48 20.53 -1.43
CA PHE A 268 -18.88 20.53 -0.98
C PHE A 268 -19.06 19.93 0.41
N ILE A 269 -18.33 18.86 0.72
CA ILE A 269 -18.41 18.16 2.01
C ILE A 269 -17.36 18.64 3.03
N SER A 270 -16.61 19.70 2.69
CA SER A 270 -15.59 20.27 3.56
C SER A 270 -16.23 21.11 4.66
N PRO A 271 -15.77 20.99 5.92
CA PRO A 271 -16.24 21.84 7.02
C PRO A 271 -15.74 23.29 6.89
N ALA A 272 -14.83 23.56 5.95
CA ALA A 272 -14.27 24.89 5.72
C ALA A 272 -15.22 25.84 4.97
N VAL A 273 -16.36 25.33 4.45
CA VAL A 273 -17.31 26.11 3.65
C VAL A 273 -18.73 25.91 4.15
N ASP A 274 -19.53 26.98 4.13
CA ASP A 274 -20.89 26.98 4.67
C ASP A 274 -21.92 26.75 3.56
N ALA A 275 -22.60 25.61 3.60
CA ALA A 275 -23.56 25.17 2.58
C ALA A 275 -25.01 25.32 3.07
N ALA A 276 -25.92 25.77 2.20
CA ALA A 276 -27.32 25.98 2.55
C ALA A 276 -28.04 24.67 2.94
N ARG A 277 -27.55 23.54 2.43
CA ARG A 277 -27.91 22.17 2.82
C ARG A 277 -26.65 21.32 2.74
N PHE A 278 -26.53 20.32 3.62
CA PHE A 278 -25.42 19.37 3.59
C PHE A 278 -25.35 18.62 2.24
N PRO A 279 -24.38 18.93 1.37
CA PRO A 279 -24.40 18.54 -0.04
C PRO A 279 -23.77 17.15 -0.27
N VAL A 280 -24.05 16.21 0.64
CA VAL A 280 -23.54 14.82 0.55
C VAL A 280 -24.09 14.11 -0.68
N SER A 281 -25.36 14.36 -1.02
CA SER A 281 -25.98 13.84 -2.24
C SER A 281 -25.29 14.34 -3.50
N ASP A 282 -24.94 15.63 -3.54
CA ASP A 282 -24.25 16.25 -4.66
C ASP A 282 -22.85 15.66 -4.84
N PHE A 283 -22.11 15.49 -3.74
CA PHE A 283 -20.82 14.80 -3.73
C PHE A 283 -20.94 13.37 -4.33
N VAL A 284 -21.89 12.57 -3.83
CA VAL A 284 -22.10 11.19 -4.34
C VAL A 284 -22.42 11.20 -5.83
N VAL A 285 -23.34 12.07 -6.27
CA VAL A 285 -23.76 12.18 -7.67
C VAL A 285 -22.58 12.53 -8.57
N ILE A 286 -21.71 13.48 -8.18
CA ILE A 286 -20.53 13.86 -8.96
C ILE A 286 -19.51 12.71 -9.03
N VAL A 287 -19.20 12.09 -7.89
CA VAL A 287 -18.23 10.97 -7.83
C VAL A 287 -18.72 9.79 -8.67
N VAL A 288 -20.02 9.45 -8.57
CA VAL A 288 -20.62 8.36 -9.35
C VAL A 288 -20.67 8.70 -10.84
N ALA A 289 -21.01 9.94 -11.21
CA ALA A 289 -20.98 10.38 -12.59
C ALA A 289 -19.56 10.30 -13.18
N LEU A 290 -18.54 10.68 -12.40
CA LEU A 290 -17.14 10.59 -12.81
C LEU A 290 -16.66 9.14 -12.92
N ALA A 291 -17.05 8.28 -11.98
CA ALA A 291 -16.78 6.83 -12.05
C ALA A 291 -17.48 6.19 -13.26
N ALA A 292 -18.74 6.55 -13.51
CA ALA A 292 -19.50 6.09 -14.65
C ALA A 292 -18.83 6.53 -15.96
N ALA A 293 -18.42 7.80 -16.08
CA ALA A 293 -17.63 8.28 -17.21
C ALA A 293 -16.34 7.49 -17.42
N GLY A 294 -15.59 7.24 -16.34
CA GLY A 294 -14.38 6.41 -16.35
C GLY A 294 -14.62 4.95 -16.74
N SER A 295 -15.83 4.43 -16.51
CA SER A 295 -16.20 3.04 -16.85
C SER A 295 -16.55 2.86 -18.34
N LEU A 296 -16.86 3.94 -19.05
CA LEU A 296 -17.33 3.84 -20.43
C LEU A 296 -16.20 3.52 -21.41
N ARG A 297 -14.98 4.07 -21.22
CA ARG A 297 -13.87 3.97 -22.19
C ARG A 297 -12.49 4.07 -21.53
N PRO A 298 -11.44 3.42 -22.08
CA PRO A 298 -10.06 3.51 -21.56
C PRO A 298 -9.48 4.92 -21.51
N ALA A 299 -9.87 5.79 -22.47
CA ALA A 299 -9.39 7.17 -22.52
C ALA A 299 -9.86 8.04 -21.33
N ALA A 300 -10.86 7.60 -20.58
CA ALA A 300 -11.37 8.26 -19.39
C ALA A 300 -10.74 7.72 -18.09
N ILE A 301 -9.54 7.11 -18.16
CA ILE A 301 -8.87 6.53 -17.00
C ILE A 301 -8.75 7.50 -15.81
N TYR A 302 -8.42 8.77 -16.06
CA TYR A 302 -8.28 9.77 -15.00
C TYR A 302 -9.61 10.07 -14.30
N ALA A 303 -10.74 9.94 -15.00
CA ALA A 303 -12.05 10.02 -14.37
C ALA A 303 -12.26 8.82 -13.41
N ALA A 304 -11.89 7.60 -13.82
CA ALA A 304 -11.97 6.43 -12.94
C ALA A 304 -11.07 6.57 -11.69
N LEU A 305 -9.81 7.00 -11.88
CA LEU A 305 -8.84 7.17 -10.80
C LEU A 305 -9.24 8.29 -9.83
N LEU A 306 -9.65 9.44 -10.34
CA LEU A 306 -10.05 10.57 -9.51
C LEU A 306 -11.41 10.35 -8.85
N ALA A 307 -12.32 9.59 -9.46
CA ALA A 307 -13.53 9.14 -8.79
C ALA A 307 -13.22 8.17 -7.64
N ALA A 308 -12.32 7.20 -7.84
CA ALA A 308 -11.86 6.30 -6.79
C ALA A 308 -11.20 7.06 -5.63
N PHE A 309 -10.31 8.00 -5.95
CA PHE A 309 -9.68 8.89 -4.97
C PHE A 309 -10.72 9.75 -4.23
N GLY A 310 -11.62 10.41 -4.97
CA GLY A 310 -12.67 11.27 -4.42
C GLY A 310 -13.62 10.49 -3.50
N ALA A 311 -13.98 9.25 -3.85
CA ALA A 311 -14.79 8.38 -3.02
C ALA A 311 -14.11 8.07 -1.68
N VAL A 312 -12.84 7.66 -1.72
CA VAL A 312 -12.07 7.31 -0.50
C VAL A 312 -11.80 8.55 0.35
N ALA A 313 -11.27 9.62 -0.25
CA ALA A 313 -10.95 10.86 0.45
C ALA A 313 -12.21 11.55 1.01
N GLY A 314 -13.31 11.56 0.26
CA GLY A 314 -14.55 12.14 0.71
C GLY A 314 -15.22 11.32 1.81
N THR A 315 -15.19 9.99 1.72
CA THR A 315 -15.69 9.12 2.81
C THR A 315 -14.84 9.28 4.07
N TRP A 316 -13.52 9.37 3.94
CA TRP A 316 -12.63 9.72 5.06
C TRP A 316 -13.05 11.03 5.69
N SER A 317 -13.24 12.08 4.89
CA SER A 317 -13.69 13.37 5.41
C SER A 317 -15.03 13.27 6.15
N LEU A 318 -16.04 12.61 5.56
CA LEU A 318 -17.37 12.46 6.17
C LEU A 318 -17.33 11.68 7.49
N THR A 319 -16.53 10.61 7.56
CA THR A 319 -16.39 9.74 8.74
C THR A 319 -15.46 10.31 9.81
N ALA A 320 -14.43 11.06 9.43
CA ALA A 320 -13.58 11.80 10.36
C ALA A 320 -14.35 12.92 11.08
N LEU A 321 -15.25 13.58 10.35
CA LEU A 321 -16.09 14.67 10.85
C LEU A 321 -17.33 14.18 11.61
N SER A 322 -17.61 12.88 11.64
CA SER A 322 -18.74 12.31 12.40
C SER A 322 -18.46 12.10 13.90
N GLY A 323 -17.32 12.59 14.42
CA GLY A 323 -17.07 12.75 15.86
C GLY A 323 -16.02 11.84 16.50
N VAL A 324 -15.38 10.91 15.78
CA VAL A 324 -14.41 9.96 16.36
C VAL A 324 -13.03 10.57 16.61
N LEU A 325 -12.57 11.51 15.78
CA LEU A 325 -11.29 12.20 16.00
C LEU A 325 -11.29 13.07 17.28
N ALA A 326 -12.44 13.65 17.61
CA ALA A 326 -12.63 14.41 18.86
C ALA A 326 -12.60 13.52 20.11
N TYR A 327 -12.91 12.23 19.94
CA TYR A 327 -12.85 11.22 21.00
C TYR A 327 -11.43 10.67 21.19
N LEU A 328 -10.64 10.58 20.12
CA LEU A 328 -9.27 10.06 20.15
C LEU A 328 -8.22 11.10 20.59
N ASP A 329 -8.48 12.39 20.42
CA ASP A 329 -7.60 13.46 20.86
C ASP A 329 -8.40 14.59 21.57
N PRO A 330 -8.36 14.64 22.92
CA PRO A 330 -9.07 15.65 23.70
C PRO A 330 -8.53 17.08 23.52
N SER A 331 -7.38 17.28 22.85
CA SER A 331 -6.90 18.64 22.53
C SER A 331 -7.83 19.39 21.57
N PHE A 332 -8.70 18.68 20.85
CA PHE A 332 -9.77 19.25 20.03
C PHE A 332 -11.05 19.58 20.84
N ALA A 333 -11.09 19.35 22.16
CA ALA A 333 -12.27 19.57 22.99
C ALA A 333 -12.59 21.05 23.30
N GLY A 334 -11.65 21.97 23.06
CA GLY A 334 -11.84 23.42 23.31
C GLY A 334 -12.76 24.12 22.31
N SER A 335 -13.14 23.44 21.23
CA SER A 335 -14.20 23.82 20.31
C SER A 335 -14.90 22.52 19.99
N PRO A 336 -16.08 22.20 20.54
CA PRO A 336 -16.75 20.97 20.15
C PRO A 336 -16.78 20.97 18.62
N PRO A 337 -16.27 19.94 17.92
CA PRO A 337 -16.59 19.80 16.53
C PRO A 337 -18.09 19.57 16.55
N GLU A 338 -18.84 20.65 16.30
CA GLU A 338 -20.26 20.59 16.04
C GLU A 338 -20.41 19.45 15.05
N ILE A 339 -21.12 18.38 15.41
CA ILE A 339 -21.20 17.16 14.58
C ILE A 339 -21.75 17.60 13.24
N VAL A 340 -20.87 17.82 12.26
CA VAL A 340 -21.21 18.46 10.98
C VAL A 340 -22.06 17.48 10.17
N VAL A 341 -21.83 16.16 10.35
CA VAL A 341 -22.50 15.11 9.59
C VAL A 341 -22.89 13.93 10.50
N PRO A 342 -24.17 13.49 10.52
CA PRO A 342 -24.57 12.30 11.28
C PRO A 342 -23.83 11.05 10.79
N GLY A 343 -23.26 10.25 11.71
CA GLY A 343 -22.52 9.03 11.36
C GLY A 343 -23.30 8.05 10.47
N ARG A 344 -24.63 7.98 10.62
CA ARG A 344 -25.51 7.18 9.75
C ARG A 344 -25.46 7.62 8.29
N THR A 345 -25.36 8.93 8.01
CA THR A 345 -25.28 9.46 6.65
C THR A 345 -23.92 9.16 6.01
N ALA A 346 -22.83 9.26 6.77
CA ALA A 346 -21.49 8.86 6.33
C ALA A 346 -21.45 7.35 6.01
N MET A 347 -22.04 6.52 6.88
CA MET A 347 -22.16 5.07 6.69
C MET A 347 -22.93 4.72 5.41
N LEU A 348 -24.14 5.27 5.22
CA LEU A 348 -24.94 5.02 4.02
C LEU A 348 -24.24 5.52 2.75
N THR A 349 -23.49 6.62 2.83
CA THR A 349 -22.68 7.13 1.71
C THR A 349 -21.56 6.17 1.34
N ALA A 350 -20.83 5.64 2.32
CA ALA A 350 -19.80 4.63 2.08
C ALA A 350 -20.37 3.36 1.45
N MET A 351 -21.53 2.88 1.94
CA MET A 351 -22.20 1.68 1.44
C MET A 351 -22.71 1.86 0.00
N THR A 352 -23.33 3.01 -0.29
CA THR A 352 -23.85 3.32 -1.64
C THR A 352 -22.71 3.45 -2.65
N LEU A 353 -21.64 4.19 -2.32
CA LEU A 353 -20.45 4.28 -3.17
C LEU A 353 -19.80 2.91 -3.36
N SER A 354 -19.64 2.12 -2.29
CA SER A 354 -19.11 0.76 -2.36
C SER A 354 -19.88 -0.11 -3.35
N ALA A 355 -21.22 -0.16 -3.23
CA ALA A 355 -22.07 -0.90 -4.17
C ALA A 355 -21.94 -0.40 -5.61
N LEU A 356 -21.91 0.92 -5.84
CA LEU A 356 -21.81 1.50 -7.17
C LEU A 356 -20.46 1.23 -7.84
N PHE A 357 -19.35 1.29 -7.10
CA PHE A 357 -18.03 0.94 -7.64
C PHE A 357 -17.92 -0.55 -8.00
N ILE A 358 -18.52 -1.45 -7.21
CA ILE A 358 -18.64 -2.87 -7.54
C ILE A 358 -19.44 -3.05 -8.85
N LEU A 359 -20.59 -2.39 -8.97
CA LEU A 359 -21.45 -2.48 -10.15
C LEU A 359 -20.77 -1.93 -11.41
N LEU A 360 -20.07 -0.80 -11.30
CA LEU A 360 -19.32 -0.20 -12.42
C LEU A 360 -18.14 -1.07 -12.85
N GLY A 361 -17.39 -1.64 -11.90
CA GLY A 361 -16.34 -2.61 -12.21
C GLY A 361 -16.90 -3.86 -12.91
N GLY A 362 -18.00 -4.40 -12.39
CA GLY A 362 -18.75 -5.50 -13.02
C GLY A 362 -19.21 -5.17 -14.43
N PHE A 363 -19.70 -3.96 -14.68
CA PHE A 363 -20.11 -3.48 -15.99
C PHE A 363 -18.96 -3.38 -17.00
N VAL A 364 -17.78 -2.88 -16.59
CA VAL A 364 -16.58 -2.84 -17.45
C VAL A 364 -16.14 -4.25 -17.81
N LEU A 365 -16.07 -5.12 -16.81
CA LEU A 365 -15.71 -6.53 -16.98
C LEU A 365 -16.75 -7.29 -17.82
N ALA A 366 -18.03 -6.90 -17.75
CA ALA A 366 -19.11 -7.46 -18.55
C ALA A 366 -18.94 -7.20 -20.06
N ARG A 367 -18.46 -5.98 -20.38
CA ARG A 367 -18.27 -5.51 -21.75
C ARG A 367 -16.99 -6.01 -22.40
N ARG A 368 -15.92 -6.29 -21.62
CA ARG A 368 -14.57 -6.68 -22.07
C ARG A 368 -14.20 -6.04 -23.42
N PRO A 369 -13.93 -4.72 -23.48
CA PRO A 369 -13.62 -4.06 -24.74
C PRO A 369 -12.44 -4.75 -25.42
N ALA A 370 -12.67 -5.28 -26.62
CA ALA A 370 -11.67 -6.03 -27.37
C ALA A 370 -10.40 -5.18 -27.54
N GLY A 371 -9.29 -5.63 -26.95
CA GLY A 371 -7.96 -5.01 -27.09
C GLY A 371 -7.36 -4.35 -25.83
N ASP A 372 -8.10 -4.14 -24.74
CA ASP A 372 -7.60 -3.39 -23.55
C ASP A 372 -7.71 -4.19 -22.23
N ARG A 373 -6.91 -5.25 -22.08
CA ARG A 373 -6.88 -6.07 -20.85
C ARG A 373 -6.49 -5.27 -19.61
N GLN A 374 -5.59 -4.30 -19.75
CA GLN A 374 -5.11 -3.45 -18.65
C GLN A 374 -6.22 -2.56 -18.08
N PHE A 375 -7.16 -2.12 -18.93
CA PHE A 375 -8.31 -1.34 -18.49
C PHE A 375 -9.29 -2.19 -17.67
N ALA A 376 -9.51 -3.45 -18.06
CA ALA A 376 -10.29 -4.41 -17.28
C ALA A 376 -9.61 -4.73 -15.93
N ALA A 377 -8.29 -4.95 -15.94
CA ALA A 377 -7.51 -5.20 -14.72
C ALA A 377 -7.54 -4.01 -13.76
N LEU A 378 -7.47 -2.78 -14.29
CA LEU A 378 -7.62 -1.56 -13.48
C LEU A 378 -8.97 -1.52 -12.78
N TRP A 379 -10.07 -1.74 -13.51
CA TRP A 379 -11.41 -1.73 -12.94
C TRP A 379 -11.68 -2.91 -11.99
N ALA A 380 -11.06 -4.07 -12.22
CA ALA A 380 -11.05 -5.17 -11.26
C ALA A 380 -10.34 -4.77 -9.96
N GLY A 381 -9.19 -4.06 -10.08
CA GLY A 381 -8.48 -3.49 -8.93
C GLY A 381 -9.29 -2.43 -8.19
N ILE A 382 -9.97 -1.51 -8.90
CA ILE A 382 -10.86 -0.50 -8.31
C ILE A 382 -12.02 -1.17 -7.57
N ALA A 383 -12.69 -2.15 -8.18
CA ALA A 383 -13.80 -2.89 -7.57
C ALA A 383 -13.36 -3.79 -6.40
N ALA A 384 -12.08 -4.16 -6.33
CA ALA A 384 -11.53 -4.86 -5.18
C ALA A 384 -11.13 -3.89 -4.06
N VAL A 385 -10.44 -2.81 -4.35
CA VAL A 385 -9.82 -1.93 -3.34
C VAL A 385 -10.78 -0.89 -2.79
N VAL A 386 -11.52 -0.18 -3.65
CA VAL A 386 -12.36 0.95 -3.21
C VAL A 386 -13.48 0.50 -2.27
N PRO A 387 -14.29 -0.54 -2.59
CA PRO A 387 -15.32 -1.04 -1.68
C PRO A 387 -14.80 -1.48 -0.31
N ASN A 388 -13.62 -2.13 -0.28
CA ASN A 388 -12.95 -2.53 0.94
C ASN A 388 -12.53 -1.31 1.77
N ALA A 389 -11.89 -0.32 1.13
CA ALA A 389 -11.47 0.90 1.81
C ALA A 389 -12.66 1.67 2.39
N LEU A 390 -13.74 1.83 1.61
CA LEU A 390 -14.94 2.54 2.02
C LEU A 390 -15.63 1.86 3.22
N LEU A 391 -15.85 0.54 3.15
CA LEU A 391 -16.53 -0.19 4.22
C LEU A 391 -15.66 -0.38 5.45
N ALA A 392 -14.35 -0.62 5.31
CA ALA A 392 -13.44 -0.73 6.45
C ALA A 392 -13.34 0.60 7.21
N MET A 393 -13.16 1.70 6.48
CA MET A 393 -13.10 3.04 7.07
C MET A 393 -14.40 3.44 7.75
N SER A 394 -15.54 3.20 7.08
CA SER A 394 -16.86 3.41 7.66
C SER A 394 -17.07 2.58 8.93
N PHE A 395 -16.69 1.29 8.91
CA PHE A 395 -16.83 0.41 10.07
C PHE A 395 -15.99 0.89 11.25
N VAL A 396 -14.71 1.21 11.02
CA VAL A 396 -13.80 1.67 12.08
C VAL A 396 -14.25 3.00 12.69
N LEU A 397 -14.81 3.91 11.90
CA LEU A 397 -15.13 5.28 12.32
C LEU A 397 -16.60 5.51 12.68
N THR A 398 -17.52 4.63 12.28
CA THR A 398 -18.96 4.80 12.56
C THR A 398 -19.64 3.54 13.09
N GLY A 399 -18.96 2.39 13.03
CA GLY A 399 -19.52 1.11 13.38
C GLY A 399 -19.45 0.77 14.87
N SER A 400 -20.18 -0.28 15.23
CA SER A 400 -20.16 -0.88 16.57
C SER A 400 -19.20 -2.08 16.61
N PHE A 401 -18.23 -2.07 17.52
CA PHE A 401 -17.26 -3.17 17.67
C PHE A 401 -17.84 -4.42 18.33
N ALA A 402 -19.00 -4.34 18.98
CA ALA A 402 -19.65 -5.51 19.58
C ALA A 402 -20.43 -6.31 18.54
N PHE A 403 -21.30 -5.63 17.79
CA PHE A 403 -22.06 -6.21 16.68
C PHE A 403 -22.62 -5.09 15.80
N ASP A 404 -22.33 -5.15 14.52
CA ASP A 404 -22.73 -4.19 13.51
C ASP A 404 -23.36 -4.90 12.30
N LEU A 405 -24.69 -5.00 12.35
CA LEU A 405 -25.47 -5.61 11.29
C LEU A 405 -25.29 -4.92 9.93
N PRO A 406 -25.43 -3.58 9.78
CA PRO A 406 -25.40 -2.95 8.47
C PRO A 406 -24.04 -3.05 7.78
N HIS A 407 -22.92 -2.86 8.49
CA HIS A 407 -21.58 -3.04 7.90
C HIS A 407 -21.35 -4.49 7.47
N GLY A 408 -21.72 -5.46 8.32
CA GLY A 408 -21.55 -6.86 7.96
C GLY A 408 -22.42 -7.28 6.78
N LEU A 409 -23.69 -6.86 6.71
CA LEU A 409 -24.56 -7.17 5.56
C LEU A 409 -24.02 -6.55 4.27
N ALA A 410 -23.61 -5.28 4.28
CA ALA A 410 -23.06 -4.62 3.11
C ALA A 410 -21.77 -5.30 2.61
N ALA A 411 -20.89 -5.67 3.55
CA ALA A 411 -19.63 -6.33 3.23
C ALA A 411 -19.84 -7.74 2.68
N PHE A 412 -20.69 -8.56 3.31
CA PHE A 412 -21.02 -9.90 2.80
C PHE A 412 -21.74 -9.87 1.45
N ALA A 413 -22.70 -8.95 1.26
CA ALA A 413 -23.39 -8.80 -0.03
C ALA A 413 -22.41 -8.41 -1.15
N GLY A 414 -21.51 -7.45 -0.89
CA GLY A 414 -20.46 -7.07 -1.83
C GLY A 414 -19.48 -8.21 -2.11
N GLY A 415 -19.06 -8.94 -1.09
CA GLY A 415 -18.17 -10.10 -1.22
C GLY A 415 -18.78 -11.23 -2.06
N ILE A 416 -20.06 -11.54 -1.84
CA ILE A 416 -20.80 -12.52 -2.65
C ILE A 416 -20.93 -12.07 -4.10
N PHE A 417 -21.24 -10.78 -4.32
CA PHE A 417 -21.34 -10.24 -5.68
C PHE A 417 -20.00 -10.33 -6.43
N LEU A 418 -18.89 -9.95 -5.78
CA LEU A 418 -17.55 -10.06 -6.36
C LEU A 418 -17.18 -11.52 -6.66
N LEU A 419 -17.47 -12.47 -5.76
CA LEU A 419 -17.29 -13.90 -6.05
C LEU A 419 -18.16 -14.39 -7.22
N GLY A 420 -19.40 -13.93 -7.30
CA GLY A 420 -20.29 -14.22 -8.43
C GLY A 420 -19.74 -13.68 -9.75
N LEU A 421 -19.11 -12.50 -9.72
CA LEU A 421 -18.43 -11.92 -10.88
C LEU A 421 -17.19 -12.72 -11.28
N VAL A 422 -16.41 -13.22 -10.32
CA VAL A 422 -15.28 -14.13 -10.57
C VAL A 422 -15.77 -15.41 -11.25
N GLU A 423 -16.80 -16.07 -10.70
CA GLU A 423 -17.39 -17.28 -11.29
C GLU A 423 -17.90 -17.02 -12.72
N TRP A 424 -18.58 -15.89 -12.92
CA TRP A 424 -19.08 -15.49 -14.22
C TRP A 424 -17.94 -15.26 -15.24
N LEU A 425 -16.85 -14.61 -14.84
CA LEU A 425 -15.68 -14.38 -15.70
C LEU A 425 -14.98 -15.69 -16.11
N TYR A 426 -14.72 -16.58 -15.16
CA TYR A 426 -14.04 -17.85 -15.44
C TYR A 426 -14.89 -18.78 -16.32
N ARG A 427 -16.22 -18.77 -16.18
CA ARG A 427 -17.12 -19.54 -17.08
C ARG A 427 -17.09 -19.02 -18.51
N ARG A 428 -16.91 -17.72 -18.71
CA ARG A 428 -16.97 -17.08 -20.03
C ARG A 428 -15.66 -17.16 -20.81
N SER A 429 -14.53 -17.41 -20.14
CA SER A 429 -13.19 -17.48 -20.77
C SER A 429 -12.41 -18.71 -20.30
N PRO A 430 -12.87 -19.94 -20.59
CA PRO A 430 -12.14 -21.15 -20.22
C PRO A 430 -10.79 -21.21 -20.94
N GLY A 431 -9.69 -21.24 -20.18
CA GLY A 431 -8.32 -21.39 -20.71
C GLY A 431 -7.56 -20.10 -21.03
N ALA A 432 -8.09 -18.92 -20.72
CA ALA A 432 -7.34 -17.67 -20.89
C ALA A 432 -6.32 -17.49 -19.75
N GLY A 433 -5.08 -17.97 -19.93
CA GLY A 433 -3.98 -17.79 -18.98
C GLY A 433 -3.60 -16.33 -18.65
N ASP A 434 -4.17 -15.36 -19.38
CA ASP A 434 -4.04 -13.91 -19.12
C ASP A 434 -5.27 -13.29 -18.41
N ALA A 435 -6.32 -14.08 -18.14
CA ALA A 435 -7.53 -13.62 -17.42
C ALA A 435 -7.43 -13.73 -15.89
N ASP A 436 -6.28 -14.14 -15.35
CA ASP A 436 -6.11 -14.43 -13.92
C ASP A 436 -5.98 -13.19 -13.04
N VAL A 437 -5.45 -12.08 -13.56
CA VAL A 437 -5.23 -10.87 -12.74
C VAL A 437 -6.57 -10.28 -12.32
N ASP A 438 -7.51 -10.12 -13.26
CA ASP A 438 -8.85 -9.57 -12.96
C ASP A 438 -9.57 -10.44 -11.93
N GLY A 439 -9.68 -11.74 -12.20
CA GLY A 439 -10.36 -12.69 -11.31
C GLY A 439 -9.67 -12.81 -9.95
N GLY A 440 -8.33 -12.71 -9.94
CA GLY A 440 -7.53 -12.74 -8.73
C GLY A 440 -7.74 -11.51 -7.84
N LEU A 441 -7.74 -10.31 -8.42
CA LEU A 441 -8.02 -9.06 -7.73
C LEU A 441 -9.42 -9.08 -7.11
N LEU A 442 -10.43 -9.52 -7.86
CA LEU A 442 -11.80 -9.60 -7.38
C LEU A 442 -11.96 -10.65 -6.26
N ALA A 443 -11.29 -11.80 -6.35
CA ALA A 443 -11.32 -12.83 -5.29
C ALA A 443 -10.63 -12.37 -4.00
N LEU A 444 -9.55 -11.61 -4.11
CA LEU A 444 -8.92 -10.95 -2.95
C LEU A 444 -9.81 -9.85 -2.38
N GLY A 445 -10.47 -9.07 -3.26
CA GLY A 445 -11.45 -8.06 -2.88
C GLY A 445 -12.64 -8.66 -2.13
N SER A 446 -13.19 -9.78 -2.60
CA SER A 446 -14.27 -10.49 -1.92
C SER A 446 -13.84 -11.04 -0.57
N PHE A 447 -12.63 -11.57 -0.48
CA PHE A 447 -12.06 -12.02 0.79
C PHE A 447 -11.95 -10.86 1.79
N GLY A 448 -11.41 -9.70 1.38
CA GLY A 448 -11.32 -8.51 2.22
C GLY A 448 -12.69 -8.07 2.75
N LEU A 449 -13.72 -8.08 1.89
CA LEU A 449 -15.08 -7.70 2.28
C LEU A 449 -15.66 -8.70 3.30
N PHE A 450 -15.46 -10.00 3.10
CA PHE A 450 -15.87 -10.98 4.10
C PHE A 450 -15.12 -10.83 5.42
N VAL A 451 -13.82 -10.51 5.39
CA VAL A 451 -13.06 -10.22 6.61
C VAL A 451 -13.64 -9.02 7.34
N ILE A 452 -13.96 -7.92 6.65
CA ILE A 452 -14.64 -6.75 7.24
C ILE A 452 -15.98 -7.17 7.85
N GLY A 453 -16.79 -7.96 7.12
CA GLY A 453 -18.08 -8.42 7.62
C GLY A 453 -17.97 -9.33 8.85
N LEU A 454 -16.94 -10.18 8.91
CA LEU A 454 -16.65 -10.99 10.09
C LEU A 454 -16.25 -10.13 11.29
N HIS A 455 -15.44 -9.08 11.09
CA HIS A 455 -15.11 -8.13 12.15
C HIS A 455 -16.33 -7.33 12.62
N ALA A 456 -17.28 -7.07 11.73
CA ALA A 456 -18.53 -6.39 12.08
C ALA A 456 -19.47 -7.27 12.91
N TRP A 457 -19.48 -8.59 12.71
CA TRP A 457 -20.42 -9.50 13.39
C TRP A 457 -19.85 -10.28 14.56
N THR A 458 -18.53 -10.34 14.69
CA THR A 458 -17.85 -11.20 15.68
C THR A 458 -16.67 -10.48 16.30
N ASP A 459 -16.32 -10.87 17.51
CA ASP A 459 -15.16 -10.32 18.24
C ASP A 459 -14.20 -11.43 18.76
N GLY A 460 -12.98 -11.02 19.10
CA GLY A 460 -11.96 -11.81 19.77
C GLY A 460 -11.59 -13.12 19.07
N LEU A 461 -11.78 -14.23 19.79
CA LEU A 461 -11.50 -15.58 19.31
C LEU A 461 -12.37 -15.97 18.11
N VAL A 462 -13.66 -15.60 18.14
CA VAL A 462 -14.61 -16.02 17.10
C VAL A 462 -14.20 -15.42 15.74
N THR A 463 -13.83 -14.14 15.70
CA THR A 463 -13.33 -13.49 14.47
C THR A 463 -12.08 -14.19 13.93
N THR A 464 -11.14 -14.51 14.82
CA THR A 464 -9.87 -15.14 14.45
C THR A 464 -10.10 -16.52 13.82
N LEU A 465 -10.99 -17.32 14.42
CA LEU A 465 -11.38 -18.62 13.88
C LEU A 465 -12.17 -18.48 12.58
N ALA A 466 -13.11 -17.53 12.50
CA ALA A 466 -13.92 -17.31 11.31
C ALA A 466 -13.05 -16.88 10.11
N VAL A 467 -12.06 -16.01 10.31
CA VAL A 467 -11.11 -15.61 9.25
C VAL A 467 -10.24 -16.81 8.82
N ALA A 468 -9.80 -17.65 9.76
CA ALA A 468 -9.04 -18.86 9.44
C ALA A 468 -9.85 -19.85 8.60
N LEU A 469 -11.11 -20.09 9.00
CA LEU A 469 -12.05 -20.95 8.27
C LEU A 469 -12.42 -20.36 6.90
N LEU A 470 -12.62 -19.06 6.81
CA LEU A 470 -12.88 -18.37 5.55
C LEU A 470 -11.69 -18.51 4.59
N GLY A 471 -10.48 -18.20 5.05
CA GLY A 471 -9.25 -18.36 4.27
C GLY A 471 -9.04 -19.80 3.83
N ALA A 472 -9.31 -20.77 4.71
CA ALA A 472 -9.27 -22.19 4.37
C ALA A 472 -10.35 -22.60 3.35
N GLY A 473 -11.55 -22.03 3.46
CA GLY A 473 -12.68 -22.27 2.56
C GLY A 473 -12.35 -21.91 1.10
N TYR A 474 -11.62 -20.81 0.88
CA TYR A 474 -11.15 -20.45 -0.46
C TYR A 474 -10.20 -21.51 -1.04
N SER A 475 -9.20 -21.98 -0.28
CA SER A 475 -8.36 -23.09 -0.73
C SER A 475 -9.14 -24.39 -0.91
N PHE A 476 -10.12 -24.68 -0.06
CA PHE A 476 -10.94 -25.89 -0.20
C PHE A 476 -11.80 -25.86 -1.48
N ALA A 477 -12.22 -24.67 -1.92
CA ALA A 477 -12.90 -24.46 -3.18
C ALA A 477 -12.06 -24.88 -4.41
N THR A 478 -10.75 -25.11 -4.27
CA THR A 478 -9.91 -25.68 -5.34
C THR A 478 -10.39 -27.06 -5.80
N ARG A 479 -11.14 -27.79 -4.95
CA ARG A 479 -11.78 -29.06 -5.32
C ARG A 479 -12.94 -28.90 -6.30
N LEU A 480 -13.54 -27.72 -6.34
CA LEU A 480 -14.68 -27.38 -7.18
C LEU A 480 -14.27 -26.52 -8.38
N ARG A 481 -13.21 -25.71 -8.24
CA ARG A 481 -12.76 -24.71 -9.20
C ARG A 481 -11.24 -24.65 -9.28
N SER A 482 -10.67 -24.64 -10.48
CA SER A 482 -9.21 -24.60 -10.67
C SER A 482 -8.62 -23.18 -10.74
N TRP A 483 -9.19 -22.22 -10.00
CA TRP A 483 -8.74 -20.83 -10.04
C TRP A 483 -7.37 -20.65 -9.35
N PRO A 484 -6.35 -20.10 -10.04
CA PRO A 484 -4.99 -19.96 -9.50
C PRO A 484 -4.88 -19.13 -8.21
N VAL A 485 -5.79 -18.18 -8.00
CA VAL A 485 -5.76 -17.27 -6.85
C VAL A 485 -6.23 -17.92 -5.53
N LEU A 486 -7.00 -19.01 -5.56
CA LEU A 486 -7.64 -19.54 -4.36
C LEU A 486 -6.66 -19.86 -3.20
N PRO A 487 -5.51 -20.52 -3.45
CA PRO A 487 -4.48 -20.70 -2.41
C PRO A 487 -3.87 -19.41 -1.88
N TRP A 488 -3.74 -18.38 -2.73
CA TRP A 488 -3.23 -17.07 -2.33
C TRP A 488 -4.17 -16.34 -1.37
N VAL A 489 -5.47 -16.60 -1.44
CA VAL A 489 -6.44 -16.06 -0.47
C VAL A 489 -6.21 -16.65 0.93
N THR A 490 -5.84 -17.92 1.03
CA THR A 490 -5.47 -18.53 2.33
C THR A 490 -4.21 -17.89 2.91
N VAL A 491 -3.22 -17.56 2.07
CA VAL A 491 -2.05 -16.80 2.49
C VAL A 491 -2.47 -15.43 3.04
N ALA A 492 -3.33 -14.70 2.33
CA ALA A 492 -3.87 -13.43 2.81
C ALA A 492 -4.58 -13.58 4.16
N GLY A 493 -5.39 -14.64 4.35
CA GLY A 493 -6.03 -14.93 5.62
C GLY A 493 -5.04 -15.20 6.76
N ALA A 494 -3.96 -15.95 6.50
CA ALA A 494 -2.91 -16.16 7.48
C ALA A 494 -2.21 -14.84 7.87
N VAL A 495 -1.99 -13.93 6.92
CA VAL A 495 -1.43 -12.59 7.20
C VAL A 495 -2.37 -11.76 8.06
N VAL A 496 -3.68 -11.78 7.78
CA VAL A 496 -4.68 -11.09 8.62
C VAL A 496 -4.67 -11.64 10.04
N ILE A 497 -4.57 -12.97 10.20
CA ILE A 497 -4.50 -13.59 11.53
C ILE A 497 -3.21 -13.20 12.25
N LEU A 498 -2.06 -13.17 11.56
CA LEU A 498 -0.79 -12.69 12.15
C LEU A 498 -0.90 -11.23 12.60
N ALA A 499 -1.53 -10.36 11.80
CA ALA A 499 -1.77 -8.98 12.18
C ALA A 499 -2.66 -8.86 13.42
N ARG A 500 -3.72 -9.69 13.53
CA ARG A 500 -4.55 -9.76 14.74
C ARG A 500 -3.77 -10.24 15.96
N ILE A 501 -2.98 -11.31 15.81
CA ILE A 501 -2.13 -11.85 16.88
C ILE A 501 -1.11 -10.81 17.34
N ALA A 502 -0.52 -10.05 16.42
CA ALA A 502 0.44 -9.00 16.75
C ALA A 502 -0.21 -7.83 17.50
N TRP A 503 -1.45 -7.50 17.16
CA TRP A 503 -2.23 -6.46 17.85
C TRP A 503 -2.67 -6.91 19.25
N GLU A 504 -3.19 -8.14 19.37
CA GLU A 504 -3.69 -8.69 20.62
C GLU A 504 -3.28 -10.16 20.78
N PRO A 505 -2.11 -10.42 21.40
CA PRO A 505 -1.57 -11.78 21.54
C PRO A 505 -2.47 -12.73 22.35
N THR A 506 -3.31 -12.19 23.24
CA THR A 506 -4.25 -12.97 24.06
C THR A 506 -5.48 -13.43 23.28
N ILE A 507 -5.78 -12.83 22.13
CA ILE A 507 -6.95 -13.07 21.25
C ILE A 507 -8.32 -12.74 21.89
N VAL A 508 -8.47 -12.86 23.21
CA VAL A 508 -9.74 -12.65 23.95
C VAL A 508 -9.69 -11.50 24.94
N GLY A 509 -8.59 -10.74 24.99
CA GLY A 509 -8.33 -9.76 26.03
C GLY A 509 -7.60 -10.35 27.24
N PRO A 510 -6.65 -9.62 27.87
CA PRO A 510 -5.93 -10.10 29.05
C PRO A 510 -6.84 -10.49 30.22
N GLY A 511 -7.99 -9.82 30.39
CA GLY A 511 -8.93 -10.09 31.48
C GLY A 511 -9.79 -11.34 31.31
N ASN A 512 -9.93 -11.86 30.08
CA ASN A 512 -10.77 -13.03 29.79
C ASN A 512 -9.96 -14.31 29.53
N LEU A 513 -8.63 -14.22 29.60
CA LEU A 513 -7.75 -15.36 29.34
C LEU A 513 -7.73 -16.28 30.57
N GLY A 514 -8.22 -17.52 30.40
CA GLY A 514 -8.20 -18.53 31.45
C GLY A 514 -6.78 -18.93 31.84
N THR A 515 -6.59 -19.36 33.10
CA THR A 515 -5.28 -19.73 33.67
C THR A 515 -4.86 -21.18 33.42
N THR A 516 -5.71 -21.96 32.75
CA THR A 516 -5.40 -23.35 32.37
C THR A 516 -4.23 -23.37 31.39
N PRO A 517 -3.13 -24.10 31.66
CA PRO A 517 -1.89 -23.99 30.87
C PRO A 517 -2.03 -24.27 29.36
N VAL A 518 -2.85 -25.25 28.98
CA VAL A 518 -3.00 -25.69 27.58
C VAL A 518 -4.42 -25.48 27.07
N PHE A 519 -5.44 -25.88 27.83
CA PHE A 519 -6.83 -25.81 27.41
C PHE A 519 -7.44 -24.44 27.74
N ASN A 520 -6.97 -23.40 27.05
CA ASN A 520 -7.44 -22.02 27.13
C ASN A 520 -7.71 -21.47 25.70
N ALA A 521 -8.05 -20.19 25.57
CA ALA A 521 -8.38 -19.55 24.29
C ALA A 521 -7.22 -19.48 23.27
N LEU A 522 -5.96 -19.57 23.72
CA LEU A 522 -4.78 -19.55 22.84
C LEU A 522 -4.68 -20.84 22.02
N LEU A 523 -5.06 -21.99 22.58
CA LEU A 523 -5.00 -23.26 21.86
C LEU A 523 -5.89 -23.28 20.61
N PRO A 524 -7.21 -22.98 20.67
CA PRO A 524 -8.00 -22.86 19.45
C PRO A 524 -7.57 -21.65 18.62
N GLY A 525 -7.24 -20.51 19.26
CA GLY A 525 -6.92 -19.27 18.55
C GLY A 525 -5.65 -19.32 17.68
N TYR A 526 -4.61 -20.02 18.12
CA TYR A 526 -3.37 -20.24 17.36
C TYR A 526 -3.35 -21.62 16.68
N GLY A 527 -3.84 -22.65 17.37
CA GLY A 527 -3.75 -24.03 16.94
C GLY A 527 -4.71 -24.42 15.82
N ILE A 528 -5.94 -23.88 15.77
CA ILE A 528 -6.85 -24.14 14.64
C ILE A 528 -6.30 -23.52 13.34
N PRO A 529 -5.87 -22.25 13.30
CA PRO A 529 -5.17 -21.71 12.13
C PRO A 529 -3.94 -22.52 11.72
N ALA A 530 -3.12 -22.94 12.69
CA ALA A 530 -1.95 -23.79 12.42
C ALA A 530 -2.36 -25.12 11.76
N LEU A 531 -3.35 -25.82 12.32
CA LEU A 531 -3.84 -27.08 11.82
C LEU A 531 -4.44 -26.95 10.41
N LEU A 532 -5.25 -25.91 10.17
CA LEU A 532 -5.81 -25.62 8.85
C LEU A 532 -4.70 -25.39 7.83
N LEU A 533 -3.68 -24.58 8.15
CA LEU A 533 -2.55 -24.33 7.25
C LEU A 533 -1.75 -25.60 6.96
N VAL A 534 -1.52 -26.47 7.96
CA VAL A 534 -0.85 -27.76 7.76
C VAL A 534 -1.66 -28.67 6.83
N VAL A 535 -2.97 -28.79 7.07
CA VAL A 535 -3.87 -29.59 6.22
C VAL A 535 -3.89 -29.06 4.80
N LEU A 536 -3.97 -27.74 4.61
CA LEU A 536 -4.01 -27.13 3.28
C LEU A 536 -2.66 -27.25 2.55
N ALA A 537 -1.54 -27.06 3.24
CA ALA A 537 -0.21 -27.28 2.67
C ALA A 537 -0.03 -28.75 2.22
N TYR A 538 -0.62 -29.70 2.95
CA TYR A 538 -0.64 -31.11 2.57
C TYR A 538 -1.55 -31.39 1.38
N LEU A 539 -2.78 -30.85 1.37
CA LEU A 539 -3.74 -31.04 0.28
C LEU A 539 -3.25 -30.40 -1.04
N LEU A 540 -2.63 -29.23 -0.95
CA LEU A 540 -2.11 -28.46 -2.09
C LEU A 540 -0.66 -28.82 -2.46
N ARG A 541 -0.11 -29.91 -1.92
CA ARG A 541 1.26 -30.37 -2.22
C ARG A 541 1.52 -30.65 -3.70
N ALA A 542 0.47 -30.90 -4.48
CA ALA A 542 0.56 -31.15 -5.93
C ALA A 542 0.14 -29.93 -6.78
N TRP A 543 -0.12 -28.77 -6.15
CA TRP A 543 -0.50 -27.56 -6.86
C TRP A 543 0.64 -27.06 -7.78
N PRO A 544 0.33 -26.53 -8.98
CA PRO A 544 1.36 -26.13 -9.95
C PRO A 544 2.23 -24.96 -9.49
N ASP A 545 1.66 -23.98 -8.78
CA ASP A 545 2.41 -22.81 -8.31
C ASP A 545 3.29 -23.15 -7.10
N LEU A 546 4.61 -23.18 -7.32
CA LEU A 546 5.61 -23.44 -6.28
C LEU A 546 5.69 -22.32 -5.23
N ARG A 547 5.38 -21.06 -5.60
CA ARG A 547 5.51 -19.92 -4.70
C ARG A 547 4.49 -20.02 -3.57
N VAL A 548 3.23 -20.23 -3.91
CA VAL A 548 2.16 -20.35 -2.91
C VAL A 548 2.32 -21.61 -2.06
N ARG A 549 2.79 -22.72 -2.65
CA ARG A 549 3.09 -23.95 -1.90
C ARG A 549 4.15 -23.74 -0.83
N ASN A 550 5.27 -23.13 -1.22
CA ASN A 550 6.35 -22.82 -0.28
C ASN A 550 5.84 -21.86 0.80
N LEU A 551 5.11 -20.82 0.42
CA LEU A 551 4.60 -19.84 1.37
C LEU A 551 3.61 -20.46 2.38
N LEU A 552 2.70 -21.33 1.93
CA LEU A 552 1.79 -22.07 2.82
C LEU A 552 2.55 -23.01 3.76
N GLN A 553 3.60 -23.69 3.29
CA GLN A 553 4.46 -24.50 4.17
C GLN A 553 5.18 -23.65 5.21
N ALA A 554 5.67 -22.47 4.83
CA ALA A 554 6.34 -21.54 5.74
C ALA A 554 5.37 -21.01 6.79
N LEU A 555 4.16 -20.61 6.38
CA LEU A 555 3.12 -20.14 7.29
C LEU A 555 2.62 -21.24 8.21
N ALA A 556 2.36 -22.46 7.70
CA ALA A 556 1.98 -23.60 8.53
C ALA A 556 3.03 -23.88 9.61
N SER A 557 4.30 -23.88 9.21
CA SER A 557 5.45 -24.05 10.09
C SER A 557 5.52 -22.96 11.16
N LEU A 558 5.38 -21.70 10.76
CA LEU A 558 5.40 -20.54 11.66
C LEU A 558 4.26 -20.61 12.68
N PHE A 559 3.03 -20.88 12.23
CA PHE A 559 1.86 -20.95 13.10
C PHE A 559 1.93 -22.10 14.12
N VAL A 560 2.47 -23.27 13.72
CA VAL A 560 2.71 -24.38 14.66
C VAL A 560 3.71 -23.96 15.74
N LEU A 561 4.82 -23.33 15.36
CA LEU A 561 5.84 -22.88 16.32
C LEU A 561 5.30 -21.77 17.23
N LEU A 562 4.53 -20.84 16.68
CA LEU A 562 3.92 -19.75 17.43
C LEU A 562 2.90 -20.29 18.44
N THR A 563 2.08 -21.28 18.04
CA THR A 563 1.14 -21.97 18.94
C THR A 563 1.88 -22.60 20.12
N LEU A 564 2.96 -23.32 19.86
CA LEU A 564 3.75 -23.98 20.91
C LEU A 564 4.44 -22.94 21.80
N ALA A 565 5.03 -21.89 21.22
CA ALA A 565 5.71 -20.84 21.97
C ALA A 565 4.75 -20.08 22.89
N ILE A 566 3.57 -19.67 22.40
CA ILE A 566 2.63 -18.88 23.21
C ILE A 566 2.01 -19.72 24.34
N LEU A 567 1.74 -21.00 24.10
CA LEU A 567 1.25 -21.91 25.15
C LEU A 567 2.31 -22.14 26.24
N VAL A 568 3.58 -22.29 25.85
CA VAL A 568 4.70 -22.37 26.81
C VAL A 568 4.78 -21.07 27.62
N ARG A 569 4.75 -19.90 26.97
CA ARG A 569 4.80 -18.60 27.67
C ARG A 569 3.69 -18.48 28.69
N HIS A 570 2.47 -18.80 28.28
CA HIS A 570 1.29 -18.73 29.12
C HIS A 570 1.36 -19.72 30.30
N ALA A 571 1.76 -20.97 30.04
CA ALA A 571 1.88 -22.01 31.07
C ALA A 571 2.92 -21.65 32.14
N MET A 572 4.06 -21.07 31.74
CA MET A 572 5.15 -20.74 32.65
C MET A 572 4.89 -19.47 33.47
N ASN A 573 4.11 -18.54 32.93
CA ASN A 573 3.78 -17.27 33.59
C ASN A 573 2.42 -17.30 34.29
N ARG A 574 2.01 -18.48 34.80
CA ARG A 574 0.78 -18.69 35.59
C ARG A 574 -0.50 -18.15 34.93
N GLY A 575 -0.55 -18.20 33.61
CA GLY A 575 -1.70 -17.76 32.83
C GLY A 575 -1.65 -16.31 32.36
N VAL A 576 -0.58 -15.57 32.65
CA VAL A 576 -0.43 -14.15 32.24
C VAL A 576 0.51 -14.04 31.05
N LEU A 577 0.13 -13.25 30.05
CA LEU A 577 0.99 -12.86 28.93
C LEU A 577 1.40 -11.39 29.11
N ASP A 578 2.50 -11.14 29.80
CA ASP A 578 3.04 -9.79 30.04
C ASP A 578 4.42 -9.59 29.39
N SER A 579 4.95 -8.38 29.54
CA SER A 579 6.29 -7.98 29.07
C SER A 579 7.42 -8.43 29.99
N SER A 580 7.18 -9.39 30.90
CA SER A 580 8.21 -9.88 31.80
C SER A 580 9.40 -10.45 31.03
N VAL A 581 10.58 -10.24 31.61
CA VAL A 581 11.84 -10.79 31.10
C VAL A 581 11.73 -12.32 31.19
N PRO A 582 11.96 -13.06 30.09
CA PRO A 582 11.90 -14.51 30.11
C PRO A 582 12.85 -15.10 31.15
N THR A 583 12.37 -16.09 31.91
CA THR A 583 13.21 -16.88 32.82
C THR A 583 14.14 -17.81 32.03
N LEU A 584 15.22 -18.30 32.66
CA LEU A 584 16.08 -19.29 32.01
C LEU A 584 15.29 -20.53 31.59
N GLY A 585 14.36 -20.98 32.44
CA GLY A 585 13.50 -22.12 32.13
C GLY A 585 12.64 -21.90 30.88
N GLU A 586 12.02 -20.73 30.75
CA GLU A 586 11.21 -20.38 29.57
C GLU A 586 12.05 -20.35 28.30
N GLN A 587 13.20 -19.66 28.37
CA GLN A 587 14.11 -19.54 27.24
C GLN A 587 14.70 -20.89 26.81
N ALA A 588 14.92 -21.80 27.75
CA ALA A 588 15.40 -23.16 27.50
C ALA A 588 14.38 -23.98 26.70
N ILE A 589 13.08 -23.88 27.04
CA ILE A 589 12.03 -24.57 26.29
C ILE A 589 11.93 -24.05 24.85
N TYR A 590 12.02 -22.73 24.64
CA TYR A 590 12.05 -22.17 23.28
C TYR A 590 13.26 -22.65 22.49
N THR A 591 14.42 -22.77 23.15
CA THR A 591 15.63 -23.30 22.54
C THR A 591 15.43 -24.74 22.10
N LEU A 592 14.92 -25.60 22.98
CA LEU A 592 14.62 -27.01 22.68
C LEU A 592 13.58 -27.15 21.57
N LEU A 593 12.55 -26.31 21.58
CA LEU A 593 11.54 -26.26 20.52
C LEU A 593 12.18 -25.91 19.18
N ALA A 594 13.05 -24.92 19.12
CA ALA A 594 13.74 -24.50 17.90
C ALA A 594 14.72 -25.57 17.38
N ILE A 595 15.46 -26.25 18.27
CA ILE A 595 16.31 -27.40 17.91
C ILE A 595 15.46 -28.53 17.34
N GLY A 596 14.36 -28.89 18.01
CA GLY A 596 13.42 -29.91 17.56
C GLY A 596 12.81 -29.57 16.20
N ALA A 597 12.37 -28.33 16.01
CA ALA A 597 11.81 -27.83 14.76
C ALA A 597 12.82 -27.88 13.61
N SER A 598 14.09 -27.49 13.87
CA SER A 598 15.18 -27.61 12.91
C SER A 598 15.40 -29.06 12.47
N GLY A 599 15.39 -30.00 13.42
CA GLY A 599 15.46 -31.43 13.16
C GLY A 599 14.27 -31.93 12.33
N ILE A 600 13.04 -31.58 12.72
CA ILE A 600 11.82 -31.95 12.00
C ILE A 600 11.87 -31.42 10.56
N PHE A 601 12.23 -30.17 10.32
CA PHE A 601 12.30 -29.62 8.97
C PHE A 601 13.36 -30.34 8.13
N MET A 602 14.47 -30.73 8.75
CA MET A 602 15.47 -31.54 8.04
C MET A 602 14.95 -32.93 7.69
N THR A 603 14.14 -33.57 8.54
CA THR A 603 13.47 -34.85 8.19
C THR A 603 12.45 -34.67 7.06
N LEU A 604 11.68 -33.57 7.08
CA LEU A 604 10.68 -33.26 6.06
C LEU A 604 11.30 -32.93 4.71
N ASP A 605 12.39 -32.16 4.70
CA ASP A 605 13.17 -31.82 3.50
C ASP A 605 13.72 -33.09 2.81
N GLY A 606 14.11 -34.10 3.59
CA GLY A 606 14.56 -35.39 3.05
C GLY A 606 13.45 -36.22 2.38
N ARG A 607 12.19 -36.04 2.79
CA ARG A 607 11.03 -36.75 2.21
C ARG A 607 10.36 -35.97 1.08
N SER A 608 10.26 -34.65 1.25
CA SER A 608 9.64 -33.71 0.31
C SER A 608 10.50 -32.45 0.25
N PRO A 609 11.51 -32.40 -0.64
CA PRO A 609 12.43 -31.29 -0.74
C PRO A 609 11.70 -29.95 -0.94
N SER A 610 12.00 -28.98 -0.09
CA SER A 610 11.41 -27.65 -0.15
C SER A 610 12.43 -26.61 0.31
N PRO A 611 12.58 -25.48 -0.39
CA PRO A 611 13.43 -24.38 0.07
C PRO A 611 13.09 -23.93 1.50
N VAL A 612 11.81 -23.99 1.88
CA VAL A 612 11.35 -23.60 3.21
C VAL A 612 11.85 -24.55 4.29
N PHE A 613 11.75 -25.86 4.08
CA PHE A 613 12.26 -26.83 5.05
C PHE A 613 13.80 -26.82 5.09
N ARG A 614 14.44 -26.65 3.94
CA ARG A 614 15.90 -26.55 3.84
C ARG A 614 16.45 -25.33 4.57
N TYR A 615 16.06 -24.13 4.12
CA TYR A 615 16.61 -22.88 4.65
C TYR A 615 15.96 -22.50 5.97
N GLY A 616 14.65 -22.71 6.15
CA GLY A 616 13.96 -22.47 7.41
C GLY A 616 14.47 -23.36 8.54
N GLY A 617 14.77 -24.63 8.27
CA GLY A 617 15.37 -25.53 9.26
C GLY A 617 16.76 -25.06 9.70
N MET A 618 17.60 -24.62 8.76
CA MET A 618 18.91 -24.04 9.09
C MET A 618 18.77 -22.72 9.84
N ALA A 619 17.87 -21.83 9.41
CA ALA A 619 17.62 -20.55 10.06
C ALA A 619 17.16 -20.72 11.51
N LEU A 620 16.21 -21.63 11.78
CA LEU A 620 15.79 -21.98 13.14
C LEU A 620 16.96 -22.50 13.98
N GLY A 621 17.81 -23.36 13.41
CA GLY A 621 19.00 -23.85 14.11
C GLY A 621 20.00 -22.73 14.43
N VAL A 622 20.24 -21.81 13.50
CA VAL A 622 21.13 -20.65 13.71
C VAL A 622 20.56 -19.68 14.73
N LEU A 623 19.27 -19.32 14.62
CA LEU A 623 18.59 -18.46 15.58
C LEU A 623 18.59 -19.09 16.98
N SER A 624 18.38 -20.40 17.07
CA SER A 624 18.49 -21.14 18.33
C SER A 624 19.91 -21.06 18.90
N MET A 625 20.96 -21.24 18.08
CA MET A 625 22.35 -21.13 18.53
C MET A 625 22.69 -19.72 19.03
N LEU A 626 22.29 -18.68 18.28
CA LEU A 626 22.50 -17.29 18.70
C LEU A 626 21.74 -16.99 20.00
N SER A 627 20.49 -17.45 20.08
CA SER A 627 19.64 -17.27 21.25
C SER A 627 20.20 -17.97 22.47
N VAL A 628 20.63 -19.23 22.37
CA VAL A 628 21.16 -19.98 23.51
C VAL A 628 22.51 -19.44 23.96
N LEU A 629 23.43 -19.13 23.03
CA LEU A 629 24.76 -18.64 23.38
C LEU A 629 24.72 -17.22 23.95
N GLY A 630 23.79 -16.37 23.48
CA GLY A 630 23.55 -15.05 24.06
C GLY A 630 22.78 -15.13 25.38
N ALA A 631 21.59 -15.72 25.36
CA ALA A 631 20.68 -15.71 26.50
C ALA A 631 21.16 -16.63 27.63
N HIS A 632 21.58 -17.88 27.37
CA HIS A 632 21.89 -18.81 28.47
C HIS A 632 23.29 -18.60 29.04
N LEU A 633 24.27 -18.19 28.23
CA LEU A 633 25.64 -17.99 28.73
C LEU A 633 25.86 -16.59 29.32
N VAL A 634 25.13 -15.58 28.82
CA VAL A 634 25.31 -14.18 29.23
C VAL A 634 24.08 -13.66 29.95
N GLY A 635 22.95 -13.49 29.27
CA GLY A 635 21.82 -12.70 29.79
C GLY A 635 21.06 -13.33 30.97
N LEU A 636 20.82 -14.63 30.94
CA LEU A 636 20.01 -15.41 31.88
C LEU A 636 20.84 -16.48 32.61
N ASN A 637 22.17 -16.36 32.57
CA ASN A 637 23.04 -17.31 33.25
C ASN A 637 22.83 -17.21 34.77
N PRO A 638 22.50 -18.29 35.48
CA PRO A 638 22.24 -18.28 36.93
C PRO A 638 23.41 -17.75 37.77
N TYR A 639 24.62 -17.80 37.24
CA TYR A 639 25.80 -17.19 37.86
C TYR A 639 25.67 -15.65 37.94
N PHE A 640 25.10 -15.01 36.93
CA PHE A 640 24.88 -13.55 36.90
C PHE A 640 23.47 -13.15 37.35
N SER A 641 22.45 -13.91 36.97
CA SER A 641 21.04 -13.59 37.27
C SER A 641 20.65 -13.92 38.70
N GLY A 642 21.37 -14.85 39.35
CA GLY A 642 21.04 -15.35 40.68
C GLY A 642 19.75 -16.17 40.75
N GLU A 643 19.22 -16.63 39.61
CA GLU A 643 18.02 -17.47 39.53
C GLU A 643 18.22 -18.80 40.29
N LEU A 644 17.20 -19.22 41.05
CA LEU A 644 17.26 -20.43 41.86
C LEU A 644 17.11 -21.68 41.00
N LEU A 645 18.09 -22.59 41.08
CA LEU A 645 18.19 -23.77 40.21
C LEU A 645 17.17 -24.87 40.51
N GLY A 646 16.50 -24.82 41.67
CA GLY A 646 15.56 -25.84 42.14
C GLY A 646 16.15 -26.81 43.17
N SER A 647 15.26 -27.53 43.86
CA SER A 647 15.60 -28.36 45.03
C SER A 647 16.13 -29.76 44.70
N LEU A 648 15.75 -30.33 43.56
CA LEU A 648 16.15 -31.69 43.18
C LEU A 648 17.57 -31.69 42.60
N PRO A 649 18.51 -32.48 43.16
CA PRO A 649 19.83 -32.67 42.56
C PRO A 649 19.69 -33.20 41.13
N PHE A 650 20.50 -32.70 40.20
CA PHE A 650 20.51 -33.04 38.76
C PHE A 650 19.24 -32.69 37.94
N PHE A 651 18.03 -32.83 38.48
CA PHE A 651 16.78 -32.36 37.84
C PHE A 651 16.52 -30.89 38.17
N ASP A 652 17.41 -30.04 37.69
CA ASP A 652 17.43 -28.60 37.96
C ASP A 652 17.30 -27.77 36.67
N LEU A 653 17.32 -26.44 36.82
CA LEU A 653 17.35 -25.54 35.67
C LEU A 653 18.60 -25.72 34.79
N LEU A 654 19.70 -26.26 35.32
CA LEU A 654 20.91 -26.48 34.52
C LEU A 654 20.71 -27.63 33.53
N LEU A 655 20.00 -28.68 33.91
CA LEU A 655 19.64 -29.79 33.03
C LEU A 655 18.87 -29.29 31.80
N ILE A 656 17.81 -28.50 32.00
CA ILE A 656 16.98 -28.01 30.89
C ILE A 656 17.64 -26.86 30.13
N GLY A 657 18.37 -25.97 30.81
CA GLY A 657 19.01 -24.80 30.20
C GLY A 657 20.29 -25.11 29.44
N TYR A 658 21.06 -26.12 29.84
CA TYR A 658 22.38 -26.38 29.24
C TYR A 658 22.53 -27.80 28.73
N LEU A 659 22.24 -28.83 29.54
CA LEU A 659 22.52 -30.22 29.14
C LEU A 659 21.57 -30.72 28.03
N LEU A 660 20.27 -30.50 28.16
CA LEU A 660 19.30 -30.92 27.13
C LEU A 660 19.53 -30.19 25.79
N PRO A 661 19.75 -28.85 25.76
CA PRO A 661 20.16 -28.16 24.54
C PRO A 661 21.47 -28.70 23.98
N ALA A 662 22.48 -28.99 24.83
CA ALA A 662 23.73 -29.59 24.37
C ALA A 662 23.52 -30.94 23.66
N ILE A 663 22.75 -31.83 24.27
CA ILE A 663 22.38 -33.13 23.68
C ILE A 663 21.59 -32.91 22.37
N GLY A 664 20.65 -31.98 22.37
CA GLY A 664 19.86 -31.60 21.20
C GLY A 664 20.74 -31.13 20.03
N TYR A 665 21.71 -30.25 20.29
CA TYR A 665 22.65 -29.77 19.29
C TYR A 665 23.60 -30.86 18.79
N PHE A 666 24.09 -31.74 19.67
CA PHE A 666 24.90 -32.87 19.24
C PHE A 666 24.10 -33.85 18.36
N GLY A 667 22.86 -34.16 18.75
CA GLY A 667 21.95 -34.98 17.96
C GLY A 667 21.64 -34.36 16.60
N LEU A 668 21.36 -33.06 16.57
CA LEU A 668 21.10 -32.31 15.34
C LEU A 668 22.35 -32.23 14.45
N ALA A 669 23.54 -32.00 15.02
CA ALA A 669 24.80 -32.00 14.30
C ALA A 669 25.10 -33.36 13.69
N TRP A 670 24.90 -34.45 14.45
CA TRP A 670 25.05 -35.82 13.95
C TRP A 670 24.07 -36.09 12.79
N TYR A 671 22.80 -35.72 12.96
CA TYR A 671 21.77 -35.90 11.94
C TYR A 671 22.01 -35.00 10.70
N ALA A 672 22.66 -33.85 10.84
CA ALA A 672 22.95 -32.91 9.74
C ALA A 672 24.17 -33.31 8.88
N ARG A 673 25.00 -34.25 9.34
CA ARG A 673 26.17 -34.73 8.59
C ARG A 673 25.76 -35.28 7.22
N GLY A 674 26.42 -34.81 6.16
CA GLY A 674 26.15 -35.21 4.79
C GLY A 674 24.84 -34.65 4.20
N ARG A 675 24.00 -33.95 4.99
CA ARG A 675 22.74 -33.33 4.54
C ARG A 675 22.79 -31.81 4.48
N ARG A 676 23.66 -31.19 5.28
CA ARG A 676 23.79 -29.74 5.41
C ARG A 676 25.24 -29.28 5.22
N PRO A 677 25.48 -27.99 4.91
CA PRO A 677 26.83 -27.45 4.77
C PRO A 677 27.67 -27.68 6.03
N LEU A 678 28.94 -28.06 5.84
CA LEU A 678 29.86 -28.35 6.94
C LEU A 678 29.96 -27.24 7.99
N PRO A 679 30.00 -25.93 7.64
CA PRO A 679 30.06 -24.85 8.64
C PRO A 679 28.88 -24.87 9.62
N TYR A 680 27.67 -25.16 9.13
CA TYR A 680 26.48 -25.27 9.96
C TYR A 680 26.57 -26.46 10.93
N VAL A 681 27.01 -27.62 10.43
CA VAL A 681 27.20 -28.83 11.26
C VAL A 681 28.24 -28.59 12.36
N VAL A 682 29.35 -27.94 12.02
CA VAL A 682 30.40 -27.58 12.98
C VAL A 682 29.86 -26.60 14.02
N ALA A 683 29.13 -25.55 13.60
CA ALA A 683 28.55 -24.58 14.52
C ALA A 683 27.59 -25.23 15.54
N LEU A 684 26.75 -26.17 15.11
CA LEU A 684 25.88 -26.94 16.01
C LEU A 684 26.71 -27.75 17.02
N ALA A 685 27.71 -28.50 16.54
CA ALA A 685 28.56 -29.32 17.40
C ALA A 685 29.36 -28.48 18.42
N VAL A 686 29.87 -27.33 18.00
CA VAL A 686 30.59 -26.40 18.89
C VAL A 686 29.65 -25.79 19.91
N SER A 687 28.45 -25.37 19.51
CA SER A 687 27.43 -24.84 20.44
C SER A 687 27.04 -25.88 21.49
N GLY A 688 26.84 -27.14 21.08
CA GLY A 688 26.60 -28.25 22.00
C GLY A 688 27.76 -28.49 22.97
N ALA A 689 29.01 -28.41 22.50
CA ALA A 689 30.19 -28.55 23.35
C ALA A 689 30.34 -27.43 24.37
N ILE A 690 30.10 -26.19 23.98
CA ILE A 690 30.12 -25.02 24.87
C ILE A 690 29.06 -25.20 25.97
N LEU A 691 27.84 -25.59 25.60
CA LEU A 691 26.76 -25.79 26.57
C LEU A 691 27.01 -26.98 27.51
N ALA A 692 27.55 -28.09 27.01
CA ALA A 692 27.93 -29.22 27.85
C ALA A 692 29.02 -28.83 28.85
N PHE A 693 30.02 -28.07 28.42
CA PHE A 693 31.07 -27.56 29.30
C PHE A 693 30.53 -26.55 30.34
N ALA A 694 29.64 -25.65 29.92
CA ALA A 694 28.97 -24.71 30.81
C ALA A 694 28.12 -25.44 31.86
N TRP A 695 27.36 -26.47 31.44
CA TRP A 695 26.60 -27.34 32.34
C TRP A 695 27.51 -27.98 33.38
N THR A 696 28.58 -28.66 32.94
CA THR A 696 29.52 -29.32 33.85
C THR A 696 30.12 -28.34 34.86
N THR A 697 30.48 -27.14 34.42
CA THR A 697 31.02 -26.10 35.28
C THR A 697 29.97 -25.60 36.28
N LEU A 698 28.79 -25.20 35.83
CA LEU A 698 27.72 -24.73 36.72
C LEU A 698 27.23 -25.82 37.68
N SER A 699 27.26 -27.10 37.29
CA SER A 699 26.93 -28.23 38.17
C SER A 699 27.93 -28.39 39.31
N VAL A 700 29.24 -28.19 39.06
CA VAL A 700 30.24 -28.15 40.14
C VAL A 700 29.93 -27.01 41.11
N ARG A 701 29.62 -25.81 40.61
CA ARG A 701 29.24 -24.68 41.47
C ARG A 701 28.02 -25.00 42.30
N ARG A 702 26.97 -25.55 41.68
CA ARG A 702 25.73 -25.94 42.38
C ARG A 702 25.99 -26.94 43.49
N PHE A 703 26.86 -27.92 43.25
CA PHE A 703 27.22 -28.93 44.25
C PHE A 703 27.80 -28.28 45.53
N TRP A 704 28.65 -27.27 45.38
CA TRP A 704 29.28 -26.58 46.52
C TRP A 704 28.43 -25.46 47.13
N GLN A 705 27.69 -24.70 46.31
CA GLN A 705 27.01 -23.46 46.69
C GLN A 705 25.50 -23.62 46.93
N GLY A 706 24.95 -24.80 46.63
CA GLY A 706 23.52 -25.11 46.76
C GLY A 706 22.67 -24.57 45.60
N GLN A 707 21.40 -24.26 45.88
CA GLN A 707 20.42 -23.89 44.84
C GLN A 707 20.69 -22.55 44.16
N ASN A 708 21.41 -21.64 44.83
CA ASN A 708 21.77 -20.33 44.30
C ASN A 708 23.27 -20.32 44.00
N VAL A 709 23.64 -20.08 42.75
CA VAL A 709 25.04 -20.12 42.26
C VAL A 709 25.58 -18.74 41.88
N ALA A 710 24.97 -17.67 42.38
CA ALA A 710 25.31 -16.32 42.01
C ALA A 710 26.77 -15.95 42.29
N ASP A 711 27.32 -15.04 41.50
CA ASP A 711 28.70 -14.56 41.54
C ASP A 711 29.10 -13.91 42.88
N TRP A 712 28.19 -13.15 43.50
CA TRP A 712 28.42 -12.46 44.78
C TRP A 712 28.76 -13.38 45.95
N LYS A 713 28.55 -14.71 45.82
CA LYS A 713 28.98 -15.70 46.82
C LYS A 713 30.49 -15.96 46.82
N GLY A 714 31.23 -15.46 45.84
CA GLY A 714 32.65 -15.73 45.67
C GLY A 714 32.94 -17.20 45.29
N PHE A 715 34.17 -17.64 45.54
CA PHE A 715 34.63 -19.01 45.24
C PHE A 715 35.15 -19.69 46.51
N LEU A 716 34.70 -20.92 46.75
CA LEU A 716 35.25 -21.77 47.80
C LEU A 716 36.53 -22.47 47.30
N GLN A 717 37.50 -22.70 48.19
CA GLN A 717 38.76 -23.33 47.79
C GLN A 717 38.56 -24.75 47.24
N GLY A 718 37.68 -25.54 47.87
CA GLY A 718 37.29 -26.88 47.39
C GLY A 718 36.56 -26.86 46.04
N GLU A 719 35.75 -25.83 45.79
CA GLU A 719 35.05 -25.60 44.52
C GLU A 719 36.07 -25.37 43.38
N THR A 720 37.06 -24.51 43.62
CA THR A 720 38.09 -24.15 42.63
C THR A 720 38.91 -25.36 42.17
N TYR A 721 39.33 -26.22 43.11
CA TYR A 721 40.03 -27.46 42.77
C TYR A 721 39.13 -28.47 42.06
N THR A 722 37.86 -28.56 42.46
CA THR A 722 36.89 -29.49 41.85
C THR A 722 36.70 -29.18 40.36
N TYR A 723 36.64 -27.91 39.95
CA TYR A 723 36.58 -27.55 38.54
C TYR A 723 37.73 -28.15 37.73
N SER A 724 38.96 -28.05 38.24
CA SER A 724 40.16 -28.54 37.53
C SER A 724 40.15 -30.06 37.38
N VAL A 725 39.79 -30.78 38.44
CA VAL A 725 39.62 -32.24 38.42
C VAL A 725 38.54 -32.65 37.43
N VAL A 726 37.36 -32.01 37.50
CA VAL A 726 36.23 -32.34 36.64
C VAL A 726 36.53 -32.03 35.16
N TRP A 727 37.18 -30.91 34.85
CA TRP A 727 37.57 -30.57 33.47
C TRP A 727 38.60 -31.57 32.92
N LEU A 728 39.58 -32.00 33.73
CA LEU A 728 40.56 -33.01 33.34
C LEU A 728 39.89 -34.37 33.08
N VAL A 729 39.01 -34.82 34.00
CA VAL A 729 38.23 -36.06 33.84
C VAL A 729 37.37 -36.00 32.59
N LEU A 730 36.66 -34.90 32.35
CA LEU A 730 35.86 -34.71 31.14
C LEU A 730 36.74 -34.77 29.87
N GLY A 731 37.92 -34.15 29.89
CA GLY A 731 38.89 -34.23 28.81
C GLY A 731 39.36 -35.66 28.52
N VAL A 732 39.70 -36.43 29.55
CA VAL A 732 40.09 -37.85 29.43
C VAL A 732 38.93 -38.69 28.88
N LEU A 733 37.71 -38.50 29.39
CA LEU A 733 36.54 -39.22 28.90
C LEU A 733 36.27 -38.93 27.41
N LEU A 734 36.39 -37.66 27.00
CA LEU A 734 36.28 -37.27 25.59
C LEU A 734 37.40 -37.89 24.74
N LEU A 735 38.64 -37.99 25.25
CA LEU A 735 39.74 -38.62 24.54
C LEU A 735 39.50 -40.12 24.34
N VAL A 736 39.04 -40.82 25.38
CA VAL A 736 38.68 -42.25 25.32
C VAL A 736 37.53 -42.45 24.32
N ALA A 737 36.49 -41.63 24.39
CA ALA A 737 35.37 -41.69 23.46
C ALA A 737 35.79 -41.40 22.01
N GLY A 738 36.59 -40.35 21.80
CA GLY A 738 37.12 -39.98 20.48
C GLY A 738 38.04 -41.04 19.89
N SER A 739 38.75 -41.80 20.73
CA SER A 739 39.60 -42.91 20.31
C SER A 739 38.78 -44.16 19.98
N ARG A 740 37.74 -44.49 20.75
CA ARG A 740 36.85 -45.63 20.47
C ARG A 740 35.95 -45.42 19.25
N LEU A 741 35.53 -44.17 19.00
CA LEU A 741 34.67 -43.81 17.86
C LEU A 741 35.46 -43.40 16.61
N ASP A 742 36.80 -43.48 16.67
CA ASP A 742 37.77 -43.01 15.66
C ASP A 742 37.51 -41.58 15.13
N ALA A 743 36.95 -40.72 15.97
CA ALA A 743 36.51 -39.38 15.61
C ALA A 743 37.62 -38.36 15.88
N LYS A 744 38.31 -37.89 14.81
CA LYS A 744 39.38 -36.88 14.90
C LYS A 744 38.94 -35.59 15.61
N SER A 745 37.72 -35.12 15.35
CA SER A 745 37.19 -33.88 15.94
C SER A 745 37.02 -33.97 17.47
N ILE A 746 36.55 -35.11 17.98
CA ILE A 746 36.38 -35.33 19.43
C ILE A 746 37.75 -35.40 20.12
N ARG A 747 38.73 -36.04 19.48
CA ARG A 747 40.11 -36.08 19.97
C ARG A 747 40.73 -34.68 20.06
N ILE A 748 40.54 -33.83 19.06
CA ILE A 748 41.02 -32.43 19.11
C ILE A 748 40.32 -31.65 20.24
N ALA A 749 39.00 -31.78 20.38
CA ALA A 749 38.25 -31.13 21.47
C ALA A 749 38.74 -31.58 22.86
N SER A 750 39.03 -32.88 23.03
CA SER A 750 39.62 -33.39 24.28
C SER A 750 41.00 -32.81 24.57
N ALA A 751 41.86 -32.68 23.55
CA ALA A 751 43.19 -32.11 23.72
C ALA A 751 43.12 -30.63 24.14
N VAL A 752 42.21 -29.86 23.55
CA VAL A 752 41.97 -28.46 23.92
C VAL A 752 41.46 -28.37 25.37
N LEU A 753 40.50 -29.19 25.76
CA LEU A 753 39.96 -29.18 27.12
C LEU A 753 41.00 -29.58 28.17
N VAL A 754 41.79 -30.64 27.91
CA VAL A 754 42.91 -31.05 28.79
C VAL A 754 43.93 -29.92 28.90
N PHE A 755 44.29 -29.28 27.79
CA PHE A 755 45.21 -28.14 27.79
C PHE A 755 44.67 -26.98 28.65
N VAL A 756 43.39 -26.63 28.51
CA VAL A 756 42.75 -25.59 29.34
C VAL A 756 42.73 -25.97 30.81
N ALA A 757 42.42 -27.22 31.14
CA ALA A 757 42.43 -27.71 32.53
C ALA A 757 43.83 -27.63 33.14
N VAL A 758 44.85 -28.09 32.41
CA VAL A 758 46.25 -28.01 32.83
C VAL A 758 46.67 -26.55 33.02
N LEU A 759 46.39 -25.69 32.04
CA LEU A 759 46.73 -24.26 32.13
C LEU A 759 46.07 -23.60 33.34
N LYS A 760 44.79 -23.91 33.61
CA LYS A 760 44.08 -23.40 34.78
C LYS A 760 44.73 -23.86 36.10
N VAL A 761 45.08 -25.15 36.21
CA VAL A 761 45.77 -25.67 37.41
C VAL A 761 47.05 -24.90 37.69
N PHE A 762 47.84 -24.61 36.64
CA PHE A 762 49.12 -23.91 36.80
C PHE A 762 48.99 -22.39 36.96
N LEU A 763 47.99 -21.74 36.37
CA LEU A 763 47.83 -20.28 36.47
C LEU A 763 47.02 -19.85 37.69
N VAL A 764 45.97 -20.61 38.05
CA VAL A 764 44.96 -20.21 39.05
C VAL A 764 45.10 -21.03 40.33
N ASP A 765 45.17 -22.36 40.24
CA ASP A 765 45.21 -23.18 41.45
C ASP A 765 46.58 -23.07 42.15
N MET A 766 47.62 -22.78 41.37
CA MET A 766 48.99 -22.59 41.84
C MET A 766 49.31 -21.20 42.39
N SER A 767 48.54 -20.17 42.01
CA SER A 767 48.77 -18.81 42.54
C SER A 767 48.52 -18.75 44.05
N ASN A 768 47.81 -19.73 44.61
CA ASN A 768 47.60 -19.93 46.03
C ASN A 768 48.70 -20.74 46.74
N LEU A 769 49.74 -21.21 46.02
CA LEU A 769 50.90 -21.88 46.62
C LEU A 769 52.03 -20.85 46.83
N GLU A 770 52.57 -20.78 48.05
CA GLU A 770 53.73 -19.94 48.41
C GLU A 770 55.07 -20.70 48.32
N GLY A 771 56.16 -20.00 48.01
CA GLY A 771 57.54 -20.50 48.10
C GLY A 771 58.02 -21.42 46.96
N PHE A 772 58.83 -22.42 47.30
CA PHE A 772 59.55 -23.33 46.38
C PHE A 772 58.65 -24.13 45.43
N LEU A 773 57.44 -24.48 45.86
CA LEU A 773 56.47 -25.26 45.07
C LEU A 773 55.99 -24.50 43.82
N ARG A 774 55.98 -23.16 43.84
CA ARG A 774 55.67 -22.33 42.68
C ARG A 774 56.75 -22.44 41.59
N ALA A 775 58.04 -22.47 41.99
CA ALA A 775 59.16 -22.55 41.06
C ALA A 775 59.26 -23.92 40.38
N LEU A 776 59.13 -25.02 41.14
CA LEU A 776 59.15 -26.39 40.60
C LEU A 776 58.03 -26.63 39.59
N SER A 777 56.90 -25.96 39.80
CA SER A 777 55.73 -26.15 38.98
C SER A 777 55.74 -25.34 37.67
N PHE A 778 56.43 -24.19 37.62
CA PHE A 778 56.73 -23.53 36.35
C PHE A 778 57.65 -24.40 35.46
N ILE A 779 58.59 -25.13 36.06
CA ILE A 779 59.42 -26.12 35.36
C ILE A 779 58.54 -27.28 34.87
N GLY A 780 57.61 -27.75 35.70
CA GLY A 780 56.61 -28.76 35.33
C GLY A 780 55.72 -28.32 34.16
N LEU A 781 55.22 -27.08 34.17
CA LEU A 781 54.44 -26.50 33.06
C LEU A 781 55.26 -26.48 31.76
N GLY A 782 56.52 -26.04 31.82
CA GLY A 782 57.43 -26.05 30.68
C GLY A 782 57.61 -27.46 30.09
N ALA A 783 57.82 -28.46 30.94
CA ALA A 783 57.94 -29.86 30.51
C ALA A 783 56.64 -30.42 29.90
N VAL A 784 55.48 -30.09 30.48
CA VAL A 784 54.17 -30.52 29.96
C VAL A 784 53.85 -29.87 28.61
N LEU A 785 54.15 -28.57 28.44
CA LEU A 785 53.98 -27.87 27.16
C LEU A 785 54.86 -28.48 26.06
N ILE A 786 56.12 -28.83 26.39
CA ILE A 786 57.02 -29.54 25.48
C ILE A 786 56.46 -30.93 25.13
N GLY A 787 55.98 -31.67 26.13
CA GLY A 787 55.39 -33.00 25.94
C GLY A 787 54.14 -32.99 25.05
N ILE A 788 53.25 -32.02 25.24
CA ILE A 788 52.05 -31.84 24.41
C ILE A 788 52.45 -31.44 22.98
N GLY A 789 53.43 -30.55 22.81
CA GLY A 789 53.95 -30.17 21.49
C GLY A 789 54.48 -31.37 20.70
N LEU A 790 55.23 -32.25 21.36
CA LEU A 790 55.73 -33.49 20.78
C LEU A 790 54.61 -34.50 20.45
N PHE A 791 53.61 -34.63 21.32
CA PHE A 791 52.44 -35.48 21.07
C PHE A 791 51.63 -34.99 19.86
N TYR A 792 51.47 -33.68 19.70
CA TYR A 792 50.74 -33.07 18.58
C TYR A 792 51.47 -33.28 17.24
N GLN A 793 52.80 -33.13 17.23
CA GLN A 793 53.62 -33.44 16.05
C GLN A 793 53.49 -34.91 15.64
N LYS A 794 53.37 -35.84 16.60
CA LYS A 794 53.20 -37.27 16.33
C LYS A 794 51.85 -37.63 15.70
N ILE A 795 50.77 -36.95 16.09
CA ILE A 795 49.43 -37.15 15.49
C ILE A 795 49.33 -36.55 14.09
N LEU A 796 49.94 -35.38 13.85
CA LEU A 796 49.93 -34.72 12.54
C LEU A 796 50.84 -35.44 11.52
N SER A 797 52.00 -35.94 11.95
CA SER A 797 52.93 -36.68 11.08
C SER A 797 52.41 -38.06 10.64
N GLY A 798 51.54 -38.71 11.43
CA GLY A 798 50.87 -39.95 11.04
C GLY A 798 49.98 -39.81 9.79
N SER A 799 49.40 -38.63 9.54
CA SER A 799 48.54 -38.37 8.38
C SER A 799 49.32 -38.10 7.08
N ALA A 800 50.59 -37.69 7.16
CA ALA A 800 51.44 -37.44 6.00
C ALA A 800 52.01 -38.74 5.40
N SER A 801 52.21 -39.77 6.22
CA SER A 801 52.71 -41.08 5.76
C SER A 801 51.74 -41.79 4.80
N ASN A 802 50.43 -41.73 5.05
CA ASN A 802 49.41 -42.32 4.18
C ASN A 802 49.17 -41.57 2.86
N ALA A 803 49.58 -40.30 2.75
CA ALA A 803 49.51 -39.55 1.49
C ALA A 803 50.72 -39.82 0.57
N GLY A 804 51.88 -40.16 1.15
CA GLY A 804 53.09 -40.48 0.40
C GLY A 804 53.11 -41.88 -0.24
N GLU A 805 52.37 -42.84 0.31
CA GLU A 805 52.25 -44.20 -0.26
C GLU A 805 51.30 -44.29 -1.45
N GLY A 806 50.32 -43.38 -1.56
CA GLY A 806 49.44 -43.28 -2.74
C GLY A 806 50.14 -42.72 -3.98
N ALA A 807 51.17 -41.88 -3.80
CA ALA A 807 51.92 -41.27 -4.90
C ALA A 807 53.07 -42.16 -5.45
N ARG A 808 53.43 -43.25 -4.77
CA ARG A 808 54.43 -44.23 -5.26
C ARG A 808 53.80 -45.43 -6.01
N ARG A 809 52.47 -45.44 -6.18
CA ARG A 809 51.73 -46.42 -6.99
C ARG A 809 50.99 -45.79 -8.18
N ALA A 810 51.38 -44.57 -8.58
CA ALA A 810 50.92 -43.92 -9.81
C ALA A 810 52.03 -43.97 -10.87
#